data_AF-A0A7G9RSJ8-F1
#
_entry.id   AF-A0A7G9RSJ8-F1
#
_cell.length_a   1.000
_cell.length_b   1.000
_cell.length_c   1.000
_cell.angle_alpha   90.00
_cell.angle_beta   90.00
_cell.angle_gamma   90.00
#
_symmetry.space_group_name_H-M   'P 1'
#
loop_
_entity.id
_entity.type
_entity.pdbx_description
1 polymer ?
#
loop_
_entity_poly.entity_id
_entity_poly.type
_entity_poly.pdbx_seq_one_letter_code
_entity_poly.pdbx_strand_id
1 'polypeptide(L)'
;MASACAAAVTLFLPLQAQAACTGPTSDYHCDGSAPVVINHSSSDSVGVYNASAFVNGPFTPASGSDITVVNDGAIGSLPGSVSPIGLGIFTDQSAGGASSVVSNGTVTGSGGGIHMRHWKNEFNASLTTNAAVSTPGGGALAVTHAGSGNIVIRVNAGVTAAQRAIGSYHVGTGTSEINLNAASGGSTLISSGLNGVFIGNTTDSGFTSNAGEVVVNVGTGVTVDAVTNAVFANVYSASNVVVNNRGRLTSGSTGSTAVVNLQGNTTYAGAASERLVVNNTGTIERKGGAAFAVSTANAGLTLTNDGSITGPVRSAVPANQDNTIADEVTLRAGSLAGNIQLYNGDDVVKWTGGTYAGTIALGNGSDQLTVSTGNIGGASVTFDGGDDVSAADGMVDTLTLKDLGAPVTLAGANLVNWEIIRLENARVALSDSALTTGSESALGLFIDPRSTLTAGAALALTGNASVHPGGLFIGNGAGAGQYLVSAQLDHQGNIALGNGAAGDVVTVGTYLTGGGHLAIDTVLAGDGSASDRLVVNGDVRIGSGGPTVIEVTNANGAGAEAPGGILLVTVNGASPAGAFVLGGPATVNGYVYALEQVGPNWYLKSTKVDLLPQTISFTSTPPAAPGVGAGTYAASATATSGLPVTLTSTTPAVCTIAGGTVTFVGIGTCTLAANQPGDNTYLPASQVLQSFEVKGAPNPGAATPVPVLHPAALALLGALAAVFGMGALRRREPRR
;
A
#
# COMPACT_ATOMS: atom_id res chain seq x y z
N MET A 1 27.93 -24.27 -78.28
CA MET A 1 28.95 -24.45 -79.33
C MET A 1 30.09 -23.49 -79.02
N ALA A 2 31.28 -24.07 -78.72
CA ALA A 2 32.65 -23.52 -78.72
C ALA A 2 32.94 -22.20 -77.97
N SER A 3 34.08 -21.98 -77.31
CA SER A 3 35.21 -22.81 -76.83
C SER A 3 36.08 -21.86 -76.00
N ALA A 4 36.68 -22.37 -74.93
CA ALA A 4 37.76 -21.71 -74.20
C ALA A 4 39.04 -21.61 -75.05
N CYS A 5 39.93 -20.66 -74.72
CA CYS A 5 41.35 -20.95 -74.47
C CYS A 5 42.11 -19.75 -73.88
N ALA A 6 43.01 -20.05 -72.95
CA ALA A 6 43.94 -19.16 -72.28
C ALA A 6 45.26 -19.01 -73.07
N ALA A 7 46.00 -17.92 -72.84
CA ALA A 7 47.45 -17.91 -72.89
C ALA A 7 48.02 -16.67 -72.16
N ALA A 8 48.88 -16.94 -71.18
CA ALA A 8 49.81 -15.98 -70.59
C ALA A 8 51.04 -15.80 -71.51
N VAL A 9 51.78 -14.69 -71.36
CA VAL A 9 53.22 -14.65 -71.05
C VAL A 9 53.79 -13.23 -71.27
N THR A 10 54.49 -12.82 -70.21
CA THR A 10 55.36 -11.68 -69.89
C THR A 10 56.44 -11.34 -70.92
N LEU A 11 56.78 -10.05 -71.13
CA LEU A 11 58.18 -9.59 -71.30
C LEU A 11 58.38 -8.05 -71.23
N PHE A 12 59.15 -7.64 -70.20
CA PHE A 12 60.19 -6.59 -70.15
C PHE A 12 59.91 -5.06 -70.24
N LEU A 13 60.21 -4.40 -69.10
CA LEU A 13 60.69 -3.01 -68.93
C LEU A 13 62.10 -2.82 -69.54
N PRO A 14 62.52 -1.57 -69.88
CA PRO A 14 63.34 -0.74 -68.95
C PRO A 14 62.95 0.76 -69.00
N LEU A 15 62.77 1.48 -67.89
CA LEU A 15 63.74 2.11 -66.97
C LEU A 15 64.59 3.28 -67.56
N GLN A 16 64.22 4.53 -67.22
CA GLN A 16 65.07 5.62 -66.67
C GLN A 16 64.12 6.60 -65.93
N ALA A 17 64.10 6.72 -64.59
CA ALA A 17 65.06 7.41 -63.69
C ALA A 17 65.06 8.93 -63.93
N GLN A 18 64.99 9.86 -62.96
CA GLN A 18 65.16 9.83 -61.51
C GLN A 18 64.78 11.24 -60.97
N ALA A 19 64.11 11.33 -59.82
CA ALA A 19 64.35 12.42 -58.86
C ALA A 19 64.02 11.88 -57.47
N ALA A 20 65.08 11.68 -56.69
CA ALA A 20 65.05 11.18 -55.33
C ALA A 20 64.78 12.32 -54.34
N CYS A 21 64.02 12.02 -53.28
CA CYS A 21 64.25 12.61 -51.97
C CYS A 21 64.37 11.47 -50.96
N THR A 22 65.60 11.20 -50.55
CA THR A 22 65.98 10.45 -49.35
C THR A 22 66.37 11.47 -48.27
N GLY A 23 65.75 11.46 -47.09
CA GLY A 23 66.18 12.23 -45.92
C GLY A 23 65.13 12.35 -44.79
N PRO A 24 65.52 12.51 -43.51
CA PRO A 24 64.82 11.97 -42.33
C PRO A 24 63.96 13.00 -41.53
N THR A 25 63.02 12.48 -40.72
CA THR A 25 62.37 13.08 -39.52
C THR A 25 61.80 14.53 -39.57
N SER A 26 60.50 14.63 -39.24
CA SER A 26 59.76 15.75 -38.61
C SER A 26 59.71 17.14 -39.29
N ASP A 27 58.51 17.61 -39.67
CA ASP A 27 57.84 18.74 -39.00
C ASP A 27 56.39 18.97 -39.48
N TYR A 28 55.54 19.40 -38.53
CA TYR A 28 54.08 19.62 -38.60
C TYR A 28 53.72 21.10 -38.92
N HIS A 29 52.40 21.35 -39.14
CA HIS A 29 51.64 22.63 -39.29
C HIS A 29 51.48 23.17 -40.72
N CYS A 30 50.32 23.67 -41.18
CA CYS A 30 49.18 24.40 -40.57
C CYS A 30 47.85 23.92 -41.20
N ASP A 31 46.70 23.80 -40.52
CA ASP A 31 45.65 24.80 -40.20
C ASP A 31 44.44 23.87 -39.87
N GLY A 32 43.76 23.88 -38.73
CA GLY A 32 43.32 25.04 -37.97
C GLY A 32 41.82 25.32 -38.11
N SER A 33 40.95 24.46 -38.71
CA SER A 33 39.47 24.56 -38.57
C SER A 33 38.61 23.55 -39.37
N ALA A 34 38.84 22.23 -39.31
CA ALA A 34 37.82 21.28 -39.82
C ALA A 34 37.87 19.89 -39.17
N PRO A 35 36.71 19.27 -38.84
CA PRO A 35 36.65 17.88 -38.43
C PRO A 35 37.10 16.96 -39.58
N VAL A 36 37.94 15.96 -39.30
CA VAL A 36 38.27 14.91 -40.27
C VAL A 36 37.06 13.99 -40.40
N VAL A 37 36.16 14.33 -41.33
CA VAL A 37 35.01 13.50 -41.70
C VAL A 37 35.47 12.50 -42.75
N ILE A 38 35.70 11.25 -42.33
CA ILE A 38 35.96 10.13 -43.23
C ILE A 38 34.60 9.63 -43.74
N ASN A 39 34.12 10.20 -44.84
CA ASN A 39 32.93 9.75 -45.56
C ASN A 39 33.34 9.57 -47.03
N HIS A 40 33.07 8.42 -47.66
CA HIS A 40 33.32 8.30 -49.10
C HIS A 40 32.16 7.67 -49.87
N SER A 41 31.58 8.50 -50.73
CA SER A 41 31.19 8.09 -52.08
C SER A 41 32.33 8.50 -53.04
N SER A 42 32.86 7.53 -53.81
CA SER A 42 33.77 7.60 -54.99
C SER A 42 35.22 8.14 -54.87
N SER A 43 36.20 7.22 -54.99
CA SER A 43 37.59 7.29 -55.53
C SER A 43 38.33 8.63 -55.64
N ASP A 44 39.30 8.92 -54.75
CA ASP A 44 40.75 8.83 -55.02
C ASP A 44 41.58 9.28 -53.79
N SER A 45 42.84 8.82 -53.76
CA SER A 45 43.84 8.78 -52.68
C SER A 45 44.08 10.03 -51.81
N VAL A 46 43.75 9.94 -50.51
CA VAL A 46 44.58 10.21 -49.30
C VAL A 46 43.87 9.56 -48.08
N GLY A 47 44.40 8.46 -47.57
CA GLY A 47 44.26 8.01 -46.16
C GLY A 47 42.86 7.75 -45.56
N VAL A 48 41.84 7.43 -46.36
CA VAL A 48 40.50 6.98 -45.93
C VAL A 48 40.25 5.60 -46.54
N TYR A 49 40.23 4.55 -45.72
CA TYR A 49 40.02 3.17 -46.18
C TYR A 49 38.52 2.84 -46.20
N ASN A 50 38.01 2.52 -47.38
CA ASN A 50 36.70 1.92 -47.57
C ASN A 50 36.72 0.52 -46.91
N ALA A 51 35.93 0.29 -45.85
CA ALA A 51 36.01 -0.93 -45.04
C ALA A 51 35.34 -2.15 -45.71
N SER A 52 35.61 -2.40 -46.99
CA SER A 52 35.69 -3.77 -47.51
C SER A 52 37.07 -4.41 -47.27
N ALA A 53 38.02 -3.65 -46.70
CA ALA A 53 39.30 -4.16 -46.21
C ALA A 53 39.79 -3.38 -44.97
N PHE A 54 39.89 -4.10 -43.85
CA PHE A 54 40.85 -3.94 -42.74
C PHE A 54 41.35 -2.52 -42.39
N VAL A 55 40.86 -1.94 -41.30
CA VAL A 55 41.60 -0.91 -40.54
C VAL A 55 42.25 -1.59 -39.34
N ASN A 56 43.51 -1.98 -39.49
CA ASN A 56 44.33 -2.41 -38.35
C ASN A 56 45.54 -1.50 -38.28
N GLY A 57 45.46 -0.54 -37.37
CA GLY A 57 46.53 0.39 -37.08
C GLY A 57 46.02 1.48 -36.14
N PRO A 58 46.74 1.83 -35.07
CA PRO A 58 46.42 2.99 -34.26
C PRO A 58 46.49 4.24 -35.14
N PHE A 59 45.40 4.99 -35.24
CA PHE A 59 45.38 6.29 -35.89
C PHE A 59 45.61 7.36 -34.82
N THR A 60 46.83 7.89 -34.74
CA THR A 60 47.18 8.97 -33.81
C THR A 60 47.18 10.31 -34.56
N PRO A 61 46.13 11.15 -34.45
CA PRO A 61 46.08 12.44 -35.09
C PRO A 61 47.04 13.46 -34.45
N ALA A 62 47.15 14.62 -35.09
CA ALA A 62 47.82 15.79 -34.53
C ALA A 62 47.19 16.21 -33.20
N SER A 63 47.97 16.84 -32.32
CA SER A 63 47.49 17.23 -30.99
C SER A 63 46.23 18.10 -31.05
N GLY A 64 45.15 17.67 -30.38
CA GLY A 64 43.89 18.41 -30.27
C GLY A 64 42.87 18.25 -31.40
N SER A 65 43.04 17.29 -32.32
CA SER A 65 42.08 17.08 -33.43
C SER A 65 41.04 15.99 -33.14
N ASP A 66 39.79 16.23 -33.54
CA ASP A 66 38.70 15.25 -33.41
C ASP A 66 38.86 14.07 -34.39
N ILE A 67 38.50 12.86 -33.96
CA ILE A 67 38.29 11.70 -34.84
C ILE A 67 36.80 11.42 -34.98
N THR A 68 36.36 11.25 -36.23
CA THR A 68 35.04 10.69 -36.54
C THR A 68 35.19 9.56 -37.56
N VAL A 69 34.72 8.36 -37.20
CA VAL A 69 34.65 7.19 -38.09
C VAL A 69 33.19 6.89 -38.40
N VAL A 70 32.84 6.83 -39.68
CA VAL A 70 31.50 6.43 -40.14
C VAL A 70 31.60 5.14 -40.94
N ASN A 71 30.85 4.10 -40.55
CA ASN A 71 30.71 2.85 -41.29
C ASN A 71 29.31 2.73 -41.89
N ASP A 72 29.17 2.93 -43.19
CA ASP A 72 27.90 2.75 -43.92
C ASP A 72 27.74 1.37 -44.57
N GLY A 73 28.78 0.54 -44.53
CA GLY A 73 28.84 -0.77 -45.19
C GLY A 73 28.83 -1.98 -44.25
N ALA A 74 28.57 -3.16 -44.80
CA ALA A 74 28.69 -4.41 -44.04
C ALA A 74 30.18 -4.81 -43.89
N ILE A 75 30.63 -4.98 -42.65
CA ILE A 75 31.95 -5.51 -42.29
C ILE A 75 31.77 -6.97 -41.86
N GLY A 76 32.42 -7.90 -42.57
CA GLY A 76 32.28 -9.35 -42.34
C GLY A 76 33.61 -10.09 -42.39
N SER A 77 33.59 -11.37 -42.01
CA SER A 77 34.78 -12.22 -41.99
C SER A 77 35.27 -12.58 -43.40
N LEU A 78 36.56 -12.38 -43.67
CA LEU A 78 37.22 -12.98 -44.84
C LEU A 78 37.43 -14.49 -44.60
N PRO A 79 37.15 -15.38 -45.57
CA PRO A 79 37.47 -16.80 -45.45
C PRO A 79 38.97 -17.00 -45.20
N GLY A 80 39.34 -17.63 -44.08
CA GLY A 80 40.73 -18.07 -43.81
C GLY A 80 41.64 -17.12 -43.02
N SER A 81 41.14 -16.04 -42.41
CA SER A 81 41.97 -15.14 -41.58
C SER A 81 42.14 -15.65 -40.15
N VAL A 82 43.39 -15.91 -39.74
CA VAL A 82 43.81 -16.30 -38.39
C VAL A 82 44.46 -15.09 -37.70
N SER A 83 43.68 -14.04 -37.39
CA SER A 83 44.18 -12.93 -36.57
C SER A 83 43.68 -13.07 -35.12
N PRO A 84 44.56 -13.08 -34.10
CA PRO A 84 44.18 -13.26 -32.70
C PRO A 84 43.38 -12.08 -32.12
N ILE A 85 43.31 -10.94 -32.81
CA ILE A 85 42.58 -9.72 -32.38
C ILE A 85 41.20 -9.55 -33.03
N GLY A 86 40.78 -10.47 -33.91
CA GLY A 86 39.46 -10.44 -34.56
C GLY A 86 39.25 -9.28 -35.55
N LEU A 87 38.31 -9.45 -36.48
CA LEU A 87 37.95 -8.44 -37.49
C LEU A 87 36.89 -7.48 -36.94
N GLY A 88 37.12 -6.17 -36.94
CA GLY A 88 36.22 -5.17 -36.35
C GLY A 88 36.63 -3.71 -36.64
N ILE A 89 35.97 -2.74 -35.99
CA ILE A 89 36.35 -1.31 -36.01
C ILE A 89 37.17 -1.03 -34.76
N PHE A 90 38.38 -0.47 -34.92
CA PHE A 90 39.24 -0.10 -33.80
C PHE A 90 39.73 1.33 -33.94
N THR A 91 39.53 2.15 -32.91
CA THR A 91 40.08 3.52 -32.84
C THR A 91 40.93 3.68 -31.59
N ASP A 92 42.07 4.34 -31.69
CA ASP A 92 42.94 4.64 -30.54
C ASP A 92 43.39 6.09 -30.59
N GLN A 93 42.95 6.88 -29.60
CA GLN A 93 43.22 8.32 -29.50
C GLN A 93 44.05 8.62 -28.28
N SER A 94 45.21 9.25 -28.49
CA SER A 94 46.15 9.62 -27.43
C SER A 94 46.64 11.07 -27.50
N ALA A 95 46.20 11.84 -28.51
CA ALA A 95 46.77 13.15 -28.84
C ALA A 95 45.89 14.37 -28.46
N GLY A 96 44.68 14.18 -27.93
CA GLY A 96 43.72 15.27 -27.67
C GLY A 96 42.57 15.32 -28.70
N GLY A 97 41.47 16.03 -28.40
CA GLY A 97 40.24 16.09 -29.25
C GLY A 97 39.19 15.00 -28.95
N ALA A 98 37.96 15.16 -29.45
CA ALA A 98 36.88 14.20 -29.27
C ALA A 98 37.04 12.97 -30.18
N SER A 99 36.45 11.83 -29.79
CA SER A 99 36.44 10.61 -30.60
C SER A 99 35.00 10.13 -30.84
N SER A 100 34.65 9.83 -32.09
CA SER A 100 33.32 9.35 -32.46
C SER A 100 33.37 8.20 -33.46
N VAL A 101 32.57 7.16 -33.23
CA VAL A 101 32.30 6.08 -34.19
C VAL A 101 30.81 5.96 -34.41
N VAL A 102 30.36 5.97 -35.67
CA VAL A 102 28.97 5.73 -36.08
C VAL A 102 28.94 4.57 -37.07
N SER A 103 28.25 3.48 -36.74
CA SER A 103 28.10 2.31 -37.63
C SER A 103 26.65 2.16 -38.10
N ASN A 104 26.40 2.52 -39.35
CA ASN A 104 25.14 2.31 -40.06
C ASN A 104 25.08 0.95 -40.77
N GLY A 105 26.21 0.31 -41.03
CA GLY A 105 26.28 -1.05 -41.58
C GLY A 105 26.56 -2.13 -40.52
N THR A 106 26.26 -3.39 -40.86
CA THR A 106 26.43 -4.54 -39.96
C THR A 106 27.90 -4.85 -39.70
N VAL A 107 28.27 -5.23 -38.48
CA VAL A 107 29.65 -5.63 -38.13
C VAL A 107 29.66 -7.06 -37.59
N THR A 108 30.36 -7.97 -38.28
CA THR A 108 30.49 -9.37 -37.87
C THR A 108 31.97 -9.76 -37.75
N GLY A 109 32.41 -10.13 -36.55
CA GLY A 109 33.83 -10.36 -36.25
C GLY A 109 34.07 -11.65 -35.46
N SER A 110 35.05 -12.46 -35.87
CA SER A 110 35.38 -13.73 -35.20
C SER A 110 35.97 -13.57 -33.79
N GLY A 111 36.49 -12.37 -33.44
CA GLY A 111 37.13 -12.11 -32.14
C GLY A 111 37.05 -10.67 -31.61
N GLY A 112 36.59 -9.69 -32.42
CA GLY A 112 36.45 -8.29 -32.02
C GLY A 112 35.32 -7.61 -32.77
N GLY A 113 34.62 -6.66 -32.14
CA GLY A 113 33.55 -5.87 -32.75
C GLY A 113 33.97 -4.41 -32.96
N ILE A 114 33.36 -3.46 -32.26
CA ILE A 114 33.75 -2.05 -32.28
C ILE A 114 34.44 -1.69 -30.96
N HIS A 115 35.71 -1.33 -31.02
CA HIS A 115 36.51 -0.94 -29.86
C HIS A 115 37.06 0.47 -30.04
N MET A 116 36.89 1.31 -29.03
CA MET A 116 37.47 2.64 -28.96
C MET A 116 38.36 2.76 -27.73
N ARG A 117 39.59 3.26 -27.90
CA ARG A 117 40.47 3.69 -26.81
C ARG A 117 40.72 5.18 -26.93
N HIS A 118 40.59 5.91 -25.83
CA HIS A 118 40.72 7.36 -25.78
C HIS A 118 41.42 7.82 -24.48
N TRP A 119 42.67 8.27 -24.55
CA TRP A 119 43.53 8.47 -23.38
C TRP A 119 43.77 9.94 -23.01
N LYS A 120 43.80 10.22 -21.70
CA LYS A 120 44.27 11.45 -21.02
C LYS A 120 43.68 12.75 -21.57
N ASN A 121 42.35 12.87 -21.57
CA ASN A 121 41.72 13.99 -22.28
C ASN A 121 40.45 14.55 -21.60
N GLU A 122 40.14 15.83 -21.83
CA GLU A 122 38.92 16.49 -21.34
C GLU A 122 37.72 16.31 -22.29
N PHE A 123 37.93 15.69 -23.45
CA PHE A 123 36.95 15.60 -24.54
C PHE A 123 36.21 14.27 -24.56
N ASN A 124 35.03 14.27 -25.15
CA ASN A 124 34.10 13.12 -25.13
C ASN A 124 34.52 11.99 -26.09
N ALA A 125 34.18 10.75 -25.72
CA ALA A 125 34.21 9.57 -26.59
C ALA A 125 32.78 9.09 -26.87
N SER A 126 32.42 8.88 -28.14
CA SER A 126 31.07 8.46 -28.52
C SER A 126 31.04 7.29 -29.50
N LEU A 127 30.15 6.33 -29.26
CA LEU A 127 29.92 5.17 -30.13
C LEU A 127 28.43 5.06 -30.44
N THR A 128 28.04 5.02 -31.70
CA THR A 128 26.65 4.79 -32.13
C THR A 128 26.57 3.62 -33.10
N THR A 129 25.68 2.65 -32.85
CA THR A 129 25.39 1.56 -33.79
C THR A 129 23.93 1.60 -34.22
N ASN A 130 23.70 1.72 -35.53
CA ASN A 130 22.39 1.71 -36.18
C ASN A 130 22.10 0.39 -36.91
N ALA A 131 23.08 -0.51 -36.99
CA ALA A 131 22.95 -1.86 -37.55
C ALA A 131 23.58 -2.91 -36.63
N ALA A 132 23.27 -4.18 -36.91
CA ALA A 132 23.60 -5.28 -36.01
C ALA A 132 25.11 -5.50 -35.86
N VAL A 133 25.56 -5.82 -34.63
CA VAL A 133 26.93 -6.19 -34.31
C VAL A 133 26.98 -7.60 -33.72
N SER A 134 27.77 -8.50 -34.31
CA SER A 134 27.85 -9.90 -33.91
C SER A 134 29.30 -10.37 -33.76
N THR A 135 29.66 -10.86 -32.57
CA THR A 135 31.02 -11.34 -32.25
C THR A 135 31.02 -12.72 -31.58
N PRO A 136 31.11 -13.82 -32.36
CA PRO A 136 31.02 -15.18 -31.84
C PRO A 136 32.20 -15.64 -30.96
N GLY A 137 33.32 -14.91 -30.91
CA GLY A 137 34.51 -15.29 -30.15
C GLY A 137 34.96 -14.29 -29.08
N GLY A 138 34.32 -13.13 -28.95
CA GLY A 138 34.79 -12.04 -28.10
C GLY A 138 33.70 -11.04 -27.70
N GLY A 139 34.13 -9.87 -27.20
CA GLY A 139 33.22 -8.76 -26.89
C GLY A 139 32.81 -7.96 -28.13
N ALA A 140 31.59 -7.42 -28.13
CA ALA A 140 31.05 -6.71 -29.29
C ALA A 140 31.39 -5.22 -29.29
N LEU A 141 30.90 -4.45 -28.32
CA LEU A 141 31.16 -3.00 -28.24
C LEU A 141 32.00 -2.69 -27.01
N ALA A 142 33.01 -1.83 -27.14
CA ALA A 142 33.76 -1.34 -25.99
C ALA A 142 34.29 0.06 -26.22
N VAL A 143 34.15 0.91 -25.21
CA VAL A 143 34.79 2.23 -25.14
C VAL A 143 35.63 2.28 -23.89
N THR A 144 36.93 2.52 -24.06
CA THR A 144 37.87 2.82 -23.00
C THR A 144 38.24 4.29 -23.09
N HIS A 145 37.99 5.04 -22.03
CA HIS A 145 38.29 6.46 -21.94
C HIS A 145 39.08 6.77 -20.66
N ALA A 146 40.07 7.65 -20.72
CA ALA A 146 40.74 8.21 -19.57
C ALA A 146 40.71 9.74 -19.59
N GLY A 147 40.34 10.36 -18.47
CA GLY A 147 40.22 11.82 -18.32
C GLY A 147 38.83 12.29 -17.87
N SER A 148 38.59 13.60 -17.95
CA SER A 148 37.37 14.25 -17.46
C SER A 148 36.23 14.32 -18.49
N GLY A 149 36.48 13.97 -19.75
CA GLY A 149 35.44 13.88 -20.79
C GLY A 149 34.47 12.72 -20.58
N ASN A 150 33.33 12.74 -21.26
CA ASN A 150 32.26 11.75 -21.09
C ASN A 150 32.34 10.61 -22.12
N ILE A 151 31.88 9.42 -21.74
CA ILE A 151 31.58 8.31 -22.66
C ILE A 151 30.09 8.34 -23.01
N VAL A 152 29.75 8.25 -24.30
CA VAL A 152 28.36 8.07 -24.76
C VAL A 152 28.26 6.90 -25.74
N ILE A 153 27.58 5.83 -25.35
CA ILE A 153 27.30 4.67 -26.20
C ILE A 153 25.81 4.66 -26.56
N ARG A 154 25.48 4.59 -27.85
CA ARG A 154 24.11 4.45 -28.35
C ARG A 154 23.98 3.19 -29.20
N VAL A 155 23.05 2.32 -28.83
CA VAL A 155 22.79 1.06 -29.52
C VAL A 155 21.36 1.08 -30.03
N ASN A 156 21.19 1.17 -31.34
CA ASN A 156 19.89 1.26 -32.01
C ASN A 156 19.56 -0.01 -32.82
N ALA A 157 20.36 -1.06 -32.67
CA ALA A 157 20.21 -2.34 -33.36
C ALA A 157 20.72 -3.51 -32.51
N GLY A 158 20.45 -4.75 -32.94
CA GLY A 158 20.81 -5.96 -32.19
C GLY A 158 22.31 -6.12 -31.99
N VAL A 159 22.71 -6.57 -30.79
CA VAL A 159 24.10 -6.90 -30.46
C VAL A 159 24.16 -8.35 -29.97
N THR A 160 25.08 -9.14 -30.50
CA THR A 160 25.29 -10.53 -30.05
C THR A 160 26.77 -10.76 -29.81
N ALA A 161 27.14 -11.20 -28.61
CA ALA A 161 28.53 -11.44 -28.24
C ALA A 161 28.69 -12.76 -27.49
N ALA A 162 29.78 -13.49 -27.71
CA ALA A 162 30.09 -14.66 -26.90
C ALA A 162 30.59 -14.30 -25.49
N GLN A 163 31.10 -13.08 -25.29
CA GLN A 163 31.52 -12.60 -23.97
C GLN A 163 30.65 -11.42 -23.49
N ARG A 164 31.16 -10.19 -23.58
CA ARG A 164 30.48 -8.96 -23.15
C ARG A 164 29.87 -8.28 -24.37
N ALA A 165 28.58 -7.95 -24.33
CA ALA A 165 27.97 -7.26 -25.47
C ALA A 165 28.36 -5.79 -25.54
N ILE A 166 28.36 -5.09 -24.40
CA ILE A 166 28.69 -3.67 -24.31
C ILE A 166 29.61 -3.44 -23.11
N GLY A 167 30.75 -2.80 -23.35
CA GLY A 167 31.72 -2.42 -22.32
C GLY A 167 31.91 -0.91 -22.27
N SER A 168 31.78 -0.32 -21.09
CA SER A 168 32.26 1.04 -20.80
C SER A 168 33.35 0.98 -19.75
N TYR A 169 34.51 1.56 -20.06
CA TYR A 169 35.68 1.58 -19.20
C TYR A 169 36.17 3.02 -19.08
N HIS A 170 35.94 3.68 -17.96
CA HIS A 170 36.36 5.05 -17.72
C HIS A 170 37.43 5.10 -16.62
N VAL A 171 38.48 5.85 -16.87
CA VAL A 171 39.52 6.15 -15.88
C VAL A 171 39.55 7.67 -15.71
N GLY A 172 38.71 8.20 -14.84
CA GLY A 172 38.57 9.65 -14.64
C GLY A 172 37.20 10.08 -14.10
N THR A 173 36.90 11.37 -14.16
CA THR A 173 35.76 12.00 -13.46
C THR A 173 34.54 12.28 -14.35
N GLY A 174 34.62 12.03 -15.66
CA GLY A 174 33.48 12.23 -16.55
C GLY A 174 32.43 11.13 -16.39
N THR A 175 31.26 11.33 -17.01
CA THR A 175 30.16 10.38 -16.94
C THR A 175 30.22 9.34 -18.04
N SER A 176 29.62 8.17 -17.80
CA SER A 176 29.40 7.15 -18.83
C SER A 176 27.91 6.95 -19.07
N GLU A 177 27.42 7.31 -20.25
CA GLU A 177 26.02 7.14 -20.63
C GLU A 177 25.88 6.04 -21.69
N ILE A 178 25.08 5.02 -21.41
CA ILE A 178 24.80 3.90 -22.31
C ILE A 178 23.30 3.90 -22.60
N ASN A 179 22.94 4.17 -23.85
CA ASN A 179 21.56 4.23 -24.33
C ASN A 179 21.26 3.03 -25.24
N LEU A 180 20.37 2.15 -24.80
CA LEU A 180 19.90 0.99 -25.56
C LEU A 180 18.50 1.30 -26.08
N ASN A 181 18.37 1.36 -27.40
CA ASN A 181 17.13 1.75 -28.08
C ASN A 181 16.61 0.61 -28.94
N ALA A 182 15.28 0.53 -29.04
CA ALA A 182 14.63 -0.33 -30.01
C ALA A 182 14.97 0.15 -31.44
N ALA A 183 15.24 -0.80 -32.34
CA ALA A 183 15.32 -0.52 -33.76
C ALA A 183 13.97 0.07 -34.25
N SER A 184 14.01 0.94 -35.25
CA SER A 184 12.80 1.59 -35.79
C SER A 184 11.73 0.55 -36.16
N GLY A 185 10.64 0.51 -35.39
CA GLY A 185 9.50 -0.39 -35.62
C GLY A 185 9.68 -1.85 -35.16
N GLY A 186 10.70 -2.18 -34.35
CA GLY A 186 10.97 -3.56 -33.92
C GLY A 186 11.52 -3.72 -32.51
N SER A 187 11.89 -4.94 -32.14
CA SER A 187 12.57 -5.26 -30.88
C SER A 187 14.09 -5.33 -31.06
N THR A 188 14.86 -4.78 -30.12
CA THR A 188 16.32 -4.94 -30.08
C THR A 188 16.69 -6.04 -29.10
N LEU A 189 17.42 -7.06 -29.57
CA LEU A 189 18.01 -8.08 -28.71
C LEU A 189 19.49 -7.79 -28.50
N ILE A 190 19.91 -7.72 -27.24
CA ILE A 190 21.31 -7.71 -26.82
C ILE A 190 21.55 -9.04 -26.12
N SER A 191 22.30 -9.92 -26.77
CA SER A 191 22.61 -11.26 -26.25
C SER A 191 24.09 -11.40 -25.95
N SER A 192 24.43 -11.96 -24.78
CA SER A 192 25.82 -12.11 -24.36
C SER A 192 26.08 -13.41 -23.60
N GLY A 193 27.21 -14.07 -23.88
CA GLY A 193 27.64 -15.26 -23.12
C GLY A 193 28.19 -14.99 -21.71
N LEU A 194 28.43 -13.73 -21.34
CA LEU A 194 28.75 -13.28 -19.97
C LEU A 194 27.81 -12.16 -19.53
N ASN A 195 28.20 -10.89 -19.73
CA ASN A 195 27.47 -9.71 -19.29
C ASN A 195 26.92 -8.93 -20.48
N GLY A 196 25.65 -8.51 -20.40
CA GLY A 196 25.01 -7.71 -21.45
C GLY A 196 25.65 -6.33 -21.53
N VAL A 197 25.52 -5.57 -20.44
CA VAL A 197 26.25 -4.33 -20.20
C VAL A 197 27.28 -4.57 -19.10
N PHE A 198 28.52 -4.22 -19.37
CA PHE A 198 29.61 -4.26 -18.43
C PHE A 198 30.21 -2.88 -18.24
N ILE A 199 30.31 -2.47 -16.98
CA ILE A 199 30.96 -1.25 -16.55
C ILE A 199 32.13 -1.67 -15.67
N GLY A 200 33.35 -1.30 -16.01
CA GLY A 200 34.50 -1.71 -15.21
C GLY A 200 35.82 -1.12 -15.64
N ASN A 201 36.90 -1.64 -15.04
CA ASN A 201 38.28 -1.21 -15.24
C ASN A 201 39.08 -2.32 -15.95
N THR A 202 40.00 -1.97 -16.85
CA THR A 202 40.90 -2.94 -17.51
C THR A 202 42.18 -3.12 -16.69
N THR A 203 42.55 -4.36 -16.41
CA THR A 203 43.69 -4.74 -15.56
C THR A 203 45.09 -4.54 -16.15
N ASP A 204 45.26 -3.91 -17.30
CA ASP A 204 46.57 -3.88 -17.98
C ASP A 204 47.57 -2.85 -17.42
N SER A 205 47.24 -2.03 -16.42
CA SER A 205 48.22 -1.04 -15.91
C SER A 205 47.99 -0.45 -14.51
N GLY A 206 47.15 -1.05 -13.65
CA GLY A 206 47.06 -0.60 -12.26
C GLY A 206 46.44 0.80 -12.08
N PHE A 207 45.52 1.19 -12.96
CA PHE A 207 44.71 2.40 -12.78
C PHE A 207 43.51 2.12 -11.89
N THR A 208 43.07 3.10 -11.08
CA THR A 208 41.86 3.01 -10.27
C THR A 208 40.79 4.00 -10.78
N SER A 209 39.61 3.45 -11.10
CA SER A 209 38.26 4.03 -11.01
C SER A 209 37.64 4.88 -12.15
N ASN A 210 36.35 4.60 -12.41
CA ASN A 210 35.34 5.58 -12.81
C ASN A 210 35.02 6.43 -11.56
N ALA A 211 35.23 7.74 -11.58
CA ALA A 211 34.86 8.67 -10.51
C ALA A 211 33.62 9.54 -10.87
N GLY A 212 33.02 9.33 -12.05
CA GLY A 212 31.79 10.00 -12.47
C GLY A 212 30.62 9.02 -12.61
N GLU A 213 29.40 9.57 -12.61
CA GLU A 213 28.15 8.82 -12.70
C GLU A 213 28.07 7.96 -13.97
N VAL A 214 27.53 6.75 -13.82
CA VAL A 214 27.27 5.84 -14.93
C VAL A 214 25.77 5.65 -15.09
N VAL A 215 25.24 5.94 -16.28
CA VAL A 215 23.82 5.86 -16.58
C VAL A 215 23.58 4.82 -17.68
N VAL A 216 22.76 3.81 -17.40
CA VAL A 216 22.31 2.80 -18.36
C VAL A 216 20.81 2.97 -18.60
N ASN A 217 20.45 3.42 -19.80
CA ASN A 217 19.07 3.60 -20.22
C ASN A 217 18.66 2.43 -21.13
N VAL A 218 17.68 1.65 -20.69
CA VAL A 218 17.13 0.52 -21.46
C VAL A 218 15.74 0.88 -21.95
N GLY A 219 15.61 1.14 -23.25
CA GLY A 219 14.38 1.56 -23.88
C GLY A 219 13.30 0.48 -23.94
N THR A 220 12.06 0.90 -24.16
CA THR A 220 10.93 0.00 -24.43
C THR A 220 11.21 -0.83 -25.69
N GLY A 221 10.89 -2.12 -25.68
CA GLY A 221 11.15 -3.02 -26.81
C GLY A 221 12.60 -3.54 -26.90
N VAL A 222 13.48 -3.15 -25.95
CA VAL A 222 14.83 -3.71 -25.81
C VAL A 222 14.80 -4.89 -24.85
N THR A 223 15.42 -6.00 -25.25
CA THR A 223 15.72 -7.13 -24.36
C THR A 223 17.24 -7.28 -24.22
N VAL A 224 17.74 -7.24 -23.00
CA VAL A 224 19.11 -7.60 -22.65
C VAL A 224 19.08 -8.97 -22.01
N ASP A 225 19.56 -9.98 -22.75
CA ASP A 225 19.59 -11.37 -22.33
C ASP A 225 21.04 -11.84 -22.19
N ALA A 226 21.48 -11.99 -20.95
CA ALA A 226 22.86 -12.36 -20.64
C ALA A 226 22.91 -13.70 -19.90
N VAL A 227 24.03 -14.41 -20.02
CA VAL A 227 24.21 -15.65 -19.25
C VAL A 227 24.41 -15.32 -17.77
N THR A 228 25.28 -14.35 -17.42
CA THR A 228 25.67 -14.04 -16.03
C THR A 228 24.92 -12.86 -15.43
N ASN A 229 25.02 -11.66 -16.01
CA ASN A 229 24.31 -10.46 -15.55
C ASN A 229 23.85 -9.64 -16.76
N ALA A 230 22.62 -9.14 -16.75
CA ALA A 230 22.16 -8.23 -17.79
C ALA A 230 22.90 -6.89 -17.71
N VAL A 231 23.06 -6.38 -16.49
CA VAL A 231 23.90 -5.21 -16.18
C VAL A 231 24.81 -5.55 -15.02
N PHE A 232 26.12 -5.43 -15.24
CA PHE A 232 27.13 -5.60 -14.20
C PHE A 232 28.04 -4.39 -14.14
N ALA A 233 28.18 -3.83 -12.96
CA ALA A 233 29.10 -2.75 -12.68
C ALA A 233 30.08 -3.17 -11.58
N ASN A 234 31.37 -2.99 -11.86
CA ASN A 234 32.44 -3.06 -10.88
C ASN A 234 33.10 -1.69 -10.81
N VAL A 235 32.78 -0.95 -9.75
CA VAL A 235 33.14 0.45 -9.58
C VAL A 235 34.06 0.56 -8.37
N TYR A 236 35.17 1.27 -8.56
CA TYR A 236 36.27 1.33 -7.58
C TYR A 236 36.40 2.70 -6.87
N SER A 237 35.53 3.67 -7.17
CA SER A 237 35.44 4.97 -6.47
C SER A 237 34.04 5.59 -6.56
N ALA A 238 33.76 6.58 -5.70
CA ALA A 238 32.48 7.25 -5.43
C ALA A 238 31.66 7.69 -6.66
N SER A 239 31.02 6.73 -7.32
CA SER A 239 30.15 6.98 -8.47
C SER A 239 28.82 6.26 -8.32
N ASN A 240 27.74 6.97 -8.64
CA ASN A 240 26.42 6.35 -8.77
C ASN A 240 26.35 5.55 -10.06
N VAL A 241 25.73 4.37 -10.00
CA VAL A 241 25.31 3.60 -11.17
C VAL A 241 23.80 3.68 -11.25
N VAL A 242 23.29 4.35 -12.28
CA VAL A 242 21.86 4.52 -12.53
C VAL A 242 21.43 3.58 -13.65
N VAL A 243 20.44 2.73 -13.38
CA VAL A 243 19.83 1.81 -14.36
C VAL A 243 18.37 2.20 -14.54
N ASN A 244 18.06 2.85 -15.66
CA ASN A 244 16.70 3.21 -16.05
C ASN A 244 16.15 2.13 -16.98
N ASN A 245 15.37 1.19 -16.44
CA ASN A 245 14.83 0.07 -17.20
C ASN A 245 13.37 0.33 -17.62
N ARG A 246 13.14 0.43 -18.93
CA ARG A 246 11.81 0.35 -19.58
C ARG A 246 11.66 -0.89 -20.48
N GLY A 247 12.73 -1.67 -20.62
CA GLY A 247 12.79 -2.87 -21.46
C GLY A 247 12.70 -4.13 -20.62
N ARG A 248 13.39 -5.18 -21.06
CA ARG A 248 13.46 -6.48 -20.38
C ARG A 248 14.92 -6.83 -20.10
N LEU A 249 15.27 -7.02 -18.84
CA LEU A 249 16.58 -7.48 -18.39
C LEU A 249 16.46 -8.91 -17.89
N THR A 250 17.27 -9.82 -18.44
CA THR A 250 17.29 -11.23 -18.03
C THR A 250 18.70 -11.78 -17.89
N SER A 251 18.91 -12.62 -16.87
CA SER A 251 20.12 -13.44 -16.71
C SER A 251 19.78 -14.93 -16.60
N GLY A 252 20.70 -15.83 -17.03
CA GLY A 252 20.31 -17.14 -17.61
C GLY A 252 21.06 -18.42 -17.20
N SER A 253 22.00 -18.45 -16.24
CA SER A 253 22.68 -19.72 -15.86
C SER A 253 22.98 -19.90 -14.36
N THR A 254 23.23 -21.16 -13.97
CA THR A 254 23.85 -21.55 -12.70
C THR A 254 25.17 -20.80 -12.51
N GLY A 255 25.28 -20.03 -11.43
CA GLY A 255 26.48 -19.22 -11.11
C GLY A 255 26.32 -17.71 -11.38
N SER A 256 25.18 -17.28 -11.91
CA SER A 256 24.86 -15.85 -12.07
C SER A 256 24.69 -15.17 -10.71
N THR A 257 25.31 -14.00 -10.52
CA THR A 257 25.22 -13.24 -9.27
C THR A 257 23.88 -12.51 -9.16
N ALA A 258 23.53 -11.67 -10.14
CA ALA A 258 22.24 -10.99 -10.20
C ALA A 258 21.84 -10.65 -11.65
N VAL A 259 20.62 -10.15 -11.88
CA VAL A 259 20.27 -9.55 -13.19
C VAL A 259 20.91 -8.17 -13.32
N VAL A 260 20.77 -7.34 -12.29
CA VAL A 260 21.45 -6.05 -12.13
C VAL A 260 22.36 -6.17 -10.90
N ASN A 261 23.66 -5.95 -11.09
CA ASN A 261 24.65 -6.13 -10.03
C ASN A 261 25.61 -4.94 -9.95
N LEU A 262 25.82 -4.41 -8.75
CA LEU A 262 26.91 -3.49 -8.43
C LEU A 262 27.86 -4.14 -7.42
N GLN A 263 29.13 -4.29 -7.78
CA GLN A 263 30.20 -4.65 -6.86
C GLN A 263 31.02 -3.39 -6.55
N GLY A 264 30.91 -2.90 -5.32
CA GLY A 264 31.69 -1.79 -4.77
C GLY A 264 33.06 -2.24 -4.24
N ASN A 265 33.91 -1.25 -3.98
CA ASN A 265 35.31 -1.47 -3.62
C ASN A 265 35.47 -2.03 -2.19
N THR A 266 36.10 -3.20 -2.04
CA THR A 266 36.40 -3.82 -0.73
C THR A 266 37.48 -3.10 0.08
N THR A 267 38.28 -2.23 -0.55
CA THR A 267 39.48 -1.61 0.06
C THR A 267 39.21 -0.22 0.63
N TYR A 268 38.15 0.45 0.17
CA TYR A 268 37.72 1.78 0.65
C TYR A 268 36.40 1.65 1.41
N ALA A 269 36.41 0.82 2.44
CA ALA A 269 35.38 0.82 3.47
C ALA A 269 35.29 2.24 4.07
N GLY A 270 34.24 2.99 3.73
CA GLY A 270 33.99 4.34 4.29
C GLY A 270 33.67 5.46 3.30
N ALA A 271 33.64 5.23 1.98
CA ALA A 271 33.07 6.22 1.07
C ALA A 271 31.55 6.04 0.99
N ALA A 272 30.81 6.78 1.82
CA ALA A 272 29.34 6.81 1.91
C ALA A 272 28.62 7.33 0.63
N SER A 273 29.16 7.11 -0.57
CA SER A 273 28.73 7.78 -1.81
C SER A 273 28.53 6.85 -3.01
N GLU A 274 28.85 5.54 -2.91
CA GLU A 274 28.58 4.59 -3.99
C GLU A 274 27.14 4.06 -3.89
N ARG A 275 26.34 4.29 -4.93
CA ARG A 275 24.92 3.88 -4.96
C ARG A 275 24.53 3.23 -6.28
N LEU A 276 23.85 2.09 -6.20
CA LEU A 276 23.08 1.54 -7.31
C LEU A 276 21.68 2.13 -7.26
N VAL A 277 21.32 2.91 -8.27
CA VAL A 277 19.97 3.44 -8.46
C VAL A 277 19.29 2.66 -9.56
N VAL A 278 18.21 1.94 -9.26
CA VAL A 278 17.42 1.19 -10.24
C VAL A 278 16.03 1.79 -10.36
N ASN A 279 15.72 2.35 -11.52
CA ASN A 279 14.38 2.84 -11.86
C ASN A 279 13.74 1.86 -12.83
N ASN A 280 12.87 0.98 -12.33
CA ASN A 280 12.26 -0.09 -13.11
C ASN A 280 10.80 0.20 -13.46
N THR A 281 10.53 0.41 -14.74
CA THR A 281 9.17 0.43 -15.34
C THR A 281 8.95 -0.75 -16.30
N GLY A 282 10.01 -1.50 -16.61
CA GLY A 282 10.00 -2.67 -17.48
C GLY A 282 9.96 -3.99 -16.72
N THR A 283 10.73 -4.97 -17.20
CA THR A 283 10.86 -6.29 -16.56
C THR A 283 12.32 -6.55 -16.16
N ILE A 284 12.52 -6.99 -14.93
CA ILE A 284 13.78 -7.59 -14.44
C ILE A 284 13.43 -9.02 -14.06
N GLU A 285 13.86 -9.98 -14.87
CA GLU A 285 13.48 -11.37 -14.70
C GLU A 285 14.70 -12.28 -14.59
N ARG A 286 14.72 -13.03 -13.50
CA ARG A 286 15.70 -14.06 -13.22
C ARG A 286 15.33 -15.36 -13.95
N LYS A 287 16.04 -15.74 -15.02
CA LYS A 287 15.86 -17.04 -15.69
C LYS A 287 16.85 -18.06 -15.14
N GLY A 288 16.47 -18.86 -14.13
CA GLY A 288 17.24 -20.04 -13.67
C GLY A 288 18.71 -19.82 -13.23
N GLY A 289 19.03 -20.12 -11.97
CA GLY A 289 20.43 -20.20 -11.50
C GLY A 289 21.11 -18.87 -11.08
N ALA A 290 20.53 -17.71 -11.38
CA ALA A 290 20.90 -16.44 -10.76
C ALA A 290 20.48 -16.36 -9.30
N ALA A 291 21.31 -15.78 -8.42
CA ALA A 291 20.98 -15.67 -7.00
C ALA A 291 19.96 -14.54 -6.73
N PHE A 292 20.13 -13.39 -7.37
CA PHE A 292 19.34 -12.18 -7.11
C PHE A 292 18.78 -11.55 -8.39
N ALA A 293 17.70 -10.78 -8.29
CA ALA A 293 17.25 -9.90 -9.38
C ALA A 293 18.07 -8.60 -9.37
N VAL A 294 18.19 -7.97 -8.22
CA VAL A 294 19.01 -6.78 -8.00
C VAL A 294 19.92 -7.06 -6.80
N SER A 295 21.22 -6.79 -6.95
CA SER A 295 22.19 -6.92 -5.87
C SER A 295 23.18 -5.77 -5.85
N THR A 296 23.51 -5.29 -4.66
CA THR A 296 24.73 -4.51 -4.41
C THR A 296 25.68 -5.32 -3.53
N ALA A 297 26.97 -4.99 -3.56
CA ALA A 297 27.95 -5.43 -2.59
C ALA A 297 28.84 -4.24 -2.21
N ASN A 298 28.91 -3.90 -0.91
CA ASN A 298 29.63 -2.73 -0.39
C ASN A 298 29.17 -1.38 -0.96
N ALA A 299 27.89 -1.24 -1.33
CA ALA A 299 27.33 -0.01 -1.89
C ALA A 299 25.84 0.10 -1.54
N GLY A 300 25.34 1.33 -1.44
CA GLY A 300 23.93 1.59 -1.16
C GLY A 300 23.03 1.26 -2.35
N LEU A 301 21.77 1.02 -2.06
CA LEU A 301 20.72 0.71 -3.02
C LEU A 301 19.64 1.80 -2.95
N THR A 302 19.21 2.27 -4.13
CA THR A 302 17.92 2.92 -4.31
C THR A 302 17.18 2.18 -5.40
N LEU A 303 16.10 1.49 -5.06
CA LEU A 303 15.24 0.80 -6.01
C LEU A 303 13.87 1.47 -6.05
N THR A 304 13.45 1.92 -7.23
CA THR A 304 12.07 2.30 -7.50
C THR A 304 11.46 1.32 -8.51
N ASN A 305 10.36 0.66 -8.13
CA ASN A 305 9.67 -0.28 -8.99
C ASN A 305 8.23 0.16 -9.32
N ASP A 306 7.99 0.36 -10.61
CA ASP A 306 6.67 0.48 -11.25
C ASP A 306 6.40 -0.69 -12.22
N GLY A 307 7.41 -1.51 -12.52
CA GLY A 307 7.36 -2.65 -13.44
C GLY A 307 7.30 -4.01 -12.74
N SER A 308 7.83 -5.05 -13.39
CA SER A 308 7.89 -6.41 -12.85
C SER A 308 9.31 -6.80 -12.47
N ILE A 309 9.49 -7.31 -11.25
CA ILE A 309 10.73 -7.91 -10.75
C ILE A 309 10.40 -9.34 -10.27
N THR A 310 11.14 -10.31 -10.80
CA THR A 310 11.07 -11.71 -10.32
C THR A 310 12.42 -12.15 -9.80
N GLY A 311 12.49 -12.44 -8.51
CA GLY A 311 13.70 -12.83 -7.78
C GLY A 311 14.02 -11.88 -6.62
N PRO A 312 14.92 -12.28 -5.70
CA PRO A 312 15.19 -11.48 -4.51
C PRO A 312 15.97 -10.19 -4.83
N VAL A 313 15.73 -9.15 -4.04
CA VAL A 313 16.50 -7.90 -4.02
C VAL A 313 17.36 -7.91 -2.77
N ARG A 314 18.66 -7.66 -2.94
CA ARG A 314 19.63 -7.73 -1.84
C ARG A 314 20.58 -6.56 -1.82
N SER A 315 20.80 -5.98 -0.65
CA SER A 315 21.96 -5.14 -0.38
C SER A 315 22.96 -5.96 0.44
N ALA A 316 24.21 -6.08 0.00
CA ALA A 316 25.17 -6.96 0.64
C ALA A 316 26.32 -6.21 1.28
N VAL A 317 26.48 -6.39 2.58
CA VAL A 317 27.72 -6.01 3.29
C VAL A 317 28.34 -7.30 3.87
N PRO A 318 29.66 -7.49 3.77
CA PRO A 318 30.35 -8.51 4.55
C PRO A 318 30.09 -8.31 6.04
N ALA A 319 29.85 -9.40 6.77
CA ALA A 319 29.40 -9.42 8.17
C ALA A 319 30.35 -8.77 9.21
N ASN A 320 31.43 -8.12 8.79
CA ASN A 320 32.48 -7.57 9.64
C ASN A 320 32.74 -6.06 9.43
N GLN A 321 31.83 -5.36 8.77
CA GLN A 321 31.90 -3.90 8.64
C GLN A 321 30.59 -3.29 9.13
N ASP A 322 30.69 -2.42 10.14
CA ASP A 322 29.62 -1.55 10.63
C ASP A 322 29.27 -0.55 9.53
N ASN A 323 28.52 -1.01 8.53
CA ASN A 323 28.16 -0.20 7.39
C ASN A 323 26.88 0.57 7.69
N THR A 324 27.01 1.87 7.90
CA THR A 324 25.92 2.85 8.14
C THR A 324 25.18 3.26 6.85
N ILE A 325 25.29 2.49 5.75
CA ILE A 325 24.71 2.89 4.47
C ILE A 325 23.25 2.50 4.42
N ALA A 326 22.39 3.51 4.57
CA ALA A 326 20.96 3.40 4.36
C ALA A 326 20.59 3.08 2.91
N ASP A 327 19.73 2.08 2.73
CA ASP A 327 19.10 1.67 1.49
C ASP A 327 17.66 2.20 1.38
N GLU A 328 17.21 2.45 0.14
CA GLU A 328 15.82 2.87 -0.11
C GLU A 328 15.16 1.96 -1.15
N VAL A 329 14.02 1.36 -0.81
CA VAL A 329 13.20 0.58 -1.75
C VAL A 329 11.79 1.13 -1.80
N THR A 330 11.37 1.61 -2.96
CA THR A 330 10.01 2.09 -3.20
C THR A 330 9.28 1.20 -4.22
N LEU A 331 8.18 0.60 -3.78
CA LEU A 331 7.25 -0.16 -4.62
C LEU A 331 6.00 0.70 -4.88
N ARG A 332 5.81 1.15 -6.12
CA ARG A 332 4.70 2.03 -6.49
C ARG A 332 3.64 1.35 -7.34
N ALA A 333 4.06 0.49 -8.26
CA ALA A 333 3.19 -0.24 -9.17
C ALA A 333 3.83 -1.55 -9.62
N GLY A 334 3.11 -2.31 -10.46
CA GLY A 334 3.59 -3.57 -11.00
C GLY A 334 3.71 -4.67 -9.94
N SER A 335 4.75 -5.49 -10.02
CA SER A 335 4.92 -6.67 -9.15
C SER A 335 6.37 -6.87 -8.72
N LEU A 336 6.60 -7.24 -7.47
CA LEU A 336 7.86 -7.81 -7.02
C LEU A 336 7.59 -9.16 -6.32
N ALA A 337 8.11 -10.23 -6.90
CA ALA A 337 8.03 -11.57 -6.32
C ALA A 337 9.43 -12.06 -5.94
N GLY A 338 9.73 -12.05 -4.64
CA GLY A 338 11.03 -12.34 -4.06
C GLY A 338 11.27 -11.57 -2.77
N ASN A 339 12.21 -12.05 -1.95
CA ASN A 339 12.55 -11.38 -0.70
C ASN A 339 13.26 -10.04 -0.97
N ILE A 340 13.01 -9.06 -0.12
CA ILE A 340 13.83 -7.85 0.02
C ILE A 340 14.70 -8.09 1.25
N GLN A 341 16.02 -8.03 1.08
CA GLN A 341 17.00 -8.28 2.13
C GLN A 341 17.99 -7.12 2.15
N LEU A 342 17.68 -6.13 2.98
CA LEU A 342 18.57 -5.03 3.33
C LEU A 342 19.29 -5.48 4.63
N TYR A 343 20.53 -5.07 4.87
CA TYR A 343 21.41 -5.76 5.84
C TYR A 343 21.78 -4.89 7.03
N ASN A 344 22.70 -3.94 6.87
CA ASN A 344 23.11 -3.04 7.94
C ASN A 344 22.87 -1.62 7.42
N GLY A 345 22.38 -0.73 8.28
CA GLY A 345 22.08 0.66 7.95
C GLY A 345 20.63 1.00 8.26
N ASP A 346 20.32 2.28 8.42
CA ASP A 346 18.93 2.73 8.66
C ASP A 346 18.14 2.73 7.34
N ASP A 347 17.49 1.61 7.04
CA ASP A 347 16.89 1.33 5.75
C ASP A 347 15.44 1.83 5.67
N VAL A 348 15.02 2.23 4.46
CA VAL A 348 13.68 2.75 4.21
C VAL A 348 12.99 1.97 3.09
N VAL A 349 11.88 1.32 3.43
CA VAL A 349 11.01 0.64 2.46
C VAL A 349 9.64 1.30 2.41
N LYS A 350 9.21 1.71 1.22
CA LYS A 350 7.90 2.32 0.96
C LYS A 350 7.11 1.47 -0.02
N TRP A 351 6.03 0.84 0.44
CA TRP A 351 5.14 0.06 -0.40
C TRP A 351 3.81 0.79 -0.59
N THR A 352 3.68 1.50 -1.70
CA THR A 352 2.55 2.40 -2.01
C THR A 352 1.57 1.83 -3.03
N GLY A 353 1.95 0.78 -3.77
CA GLY A 353 1.08 0.11 -4.73
C GLY A 353 1.72 -1.09 -5.40
N GLY A 354 1.03 -1.67 -6.38
CA GLY A 354 1.42 -2.94 -7.01
C GLY A 354 1.18 -4.16 -6.11
N THR A 355 1.81 -5.28 -6.45
CA THR A 355 1.75 -6.53 -5.67
C THR A 355 3.14 -6.93 -5.19
N TYR A 356 3.25 -7.35 -3.94
CA TYR A 356 4.47 -7.91 -3.38
C TYR A 356 4.22 -9.31 -2.83
N ALA A 357 5.20 -10.20 -3.01
CA ALA A 357 5.20 -11.54 -2.43
C ALA A 357 6.62 -11.92 -1.99
N GLY A 358 6.80 -12.21 -0.70
CA GLY A 358 8.09 -12.53 -0.10
C GLY A 358 8.21 -11.98 1.33
N THR A 359 9.44 -12.04 1.85
CA THR A 359 9.82 -11.42 3.12
C THR A 359 10.56 -10.11 2.87
N ILE A 360 10.15 -9.05 3.57
CA ILE A 360 10.94 -7.83 3.73
C ILE A 360 11.70 -7.97 5.04
N ALA A 361 13.02 -8.09 4.96
CA ALA A 361 13.94 -8.11 6.09
C ALA A 361 14.91 -6.94 5.96
N LEU A 362 14.95 -6.09 6.98
CA LEU A 362 15.68 -4.81 6.95
C LEU A 362 17.04 -4.92 7.66
N GLY A 363 17.13 -5.76 8.70
CA GLY A 363 18.40 -6.22 9.24
C GLY A 363 18.80 -5.45 10.49
N ASN A 364 20.05 -4.97 10.57
CA ASN A 364 20.51 -4.16 11.69
C ASN A 364 20.43 -2.68 11.32
N GLY A 365 19.79 -1.87 12.15
CA GLY A 365 19.63 -0.44 11.90
C GLY A 365 18.39 0.07 12.61
N SER A 366 18.11 1.37 12.50
CA SER A 366 16.78 1.89 12.84
C SER A 366 15.95 1.99 11.56
N ASP A 367 15.25 0.91 11.24
CA ASP A 367 14.64 0.72 9.93
C ASP A 367 13.19 1.21 9.87
N GLN A 368 12.75 1.57 8.67
CA GLN A 368 11.40 2.08 8.43
C GLN A 368 10.72 1.36 7.27
N LEU A 369 9.61 0.67 7.57
CA LEU A 369 8.69 0.15 6.56
C LEU A 369 7.37 0.90 6.61
N THR A 370 7.03 1.60 5.52
CA THR A 370 5.69 2.19 5.33
C THR A 370 4.91 1.43 4.26
N VAL A 371 3.73 0.93 4.62
CA VAL A 371 2.80 0.27 3.69
C VAL A 371 1.55 1.13 3.54
N SER A 372 1.28 1.58 2.31
CA SER A 372 0.14 2.43 1.95
C SER A 372 -0.71 1.89 0.81
N THR A 373 -0.78 0.57 0.70
CA THR A 373 -1.66 -0.12 -0.25
C THR A 373 -2.49 -1.17 0.45
N GLY A 374 -3.77 -1.28 0.10
CA GLY A 374 -4.67 -2.32 0.61
C GLY A 374 -4.40 -3.72 0.03
N ASN A 375 -3.54 -3.82 -1.00
CA ASN A 375 -3.19 -5.09 -1.65
C ASN A 375 -2.06 -5.82 -0.92
N ILE A 376 -2.17 -5.96 0.40
CA ILE A 376 -1.22 -6.76 1.17
C ILE A 376 -1.66 -8.21 1.02
N GLY A 377 -0.80 -9.06 0.44
CA GLY A 377 -1.09 -10.43 -0.02
C GLY A 377 -1.45 -11.45 1.06
N GLY A 378 -2.10 -11.03 2.15
CA GLY A 378 -2.48 -11.85 3.29
C GLY A 378 -1.27 -12.52 3.95
N ALA A 379 -1.46 -13.77 4.40
CA ALA A 379 -0.48 -14.56 5.16
C ALA A 379 0.85 -14.87 4.43
N SER A 380 1.02 -14.48 3.16
CA SER A 380 2.22 -14.79 2.35
C SER A 380 3.31 -13.72 2.43
N VAL A 381 3.07 -12.63 3.17
CA VAL A 381 4.02 -11.53 3.33
C VAL A 381 4.48 -11.47 4.79
N THR A 382 5.79 -11.36 4.98
CA THR A 382 6.44 -11.17 6.28
C THR A 382 7.17 -9.84 6.29
N PHE A 383 6.99 -9.08 7.36
CA PHE A 383 7.68 -7.84 7.66
C PHE A 383 8.57 -8.07 8.87
N ASP A 384 9.87 -7.93 8.68
CA ASP A 384 10.91 -8.19 9.68
C ASP A 384 11.77 -6.92 9.79
N GLY A 385 11.73 -6.24 10.94
CA GLY A 385 12.58 -5.08 11.24
C GLY A 385 14.04 -5.52 11.27
N GLY A 386 14.37 -6.43 12.18
CA GLY A 386 15.42 -7.42 11.91
C GLY A 386 15.99 -8.09 13.15
N ASP A 387 16.39 -7.33 14.16
CA ASP A 387 17.07 -7.88 15.33
C ASP A 387 16.10 -8.36 16.41
N ASP A 388 15.59 -7.46 17.25
CA ASP A 388 14.69 -7.77 18.34
C ASP A 388 13.52 -6.77 18.46
N VAL A 389 13.08 -6.48 19.68
CA VAL A 389 11.95 -5.55 19.95
C VAL A 389 12.31 -4.55 21.03
N SER A 390 13.60 -4.43 21.37
CA SER A 390 14.12 -3.71 22.51
C SER A 390 15.07 -2.62 22.00
N ALA A 391 14.80 -1.38 22.39
CA ALA A 391 15.69 -0.26 22.07
C ALA A 391 16.96 -0.22 22.96
N ALA A 392 17.35 -1.32 23.60
CA ALA A 392 18.45 -1.35 24.56
C ALA A 392 19.82 -1.12 23.91
N ASP A 393 19.97 -1.51 22.65
CA ASP A 393 21.15 -1.25 21.82
C ASP A 393 21.07 0.10 21.07
N GLY A 394 19.94 0.78 21.14
CA GLY A 394 19.68 2.07 20.50
C GLY A 394 19.16 1.97 19.06
N MET A 395 18.91 0.76 18.55
CA MET A 395 18.26 0.52 17.26
C MET A 395 16.75 0.46 17.46
N VAL A 396 15.99 1.09 16.56
CA VAL A 396 14.53 1.19 16.67
C VAL A 396 13.88 1.08 15.29
N ASP A 397 13.20 -0.03 15.06
CA ASP A 397 12.46 -0.31 13.85
C ASP A 397 11.01 0.16 13.94
N THR A 398 10.53 0.73 12.84
CA THR A 398 9.18 1.27 12.72
C THR A 398 8.44 0.72 11.51
N LEU A 399 7.37 -0.03 11.79
CA LEU A 399 6.36 -0.43 10.80
C LEU A 399 5.19 0.54 10.86
N THR A 400 4.91 1.21 9.74
CA THR A 400 3.74 2.09 9.59
C THR A 400 2.79 1.55 8.53
N LEU A 401 1.60 1.15 8.97
CA LEU A 401 0.48 0.79 8.09
C LEU A 401 -0.42 2.03 7.93
N LYS A 402 -0.41 2.63 6.74
CA LYS A 402 -0.93 3.98 6.51
C LYS A 402 -1.91 4.04 5.35
N ASP A 403 -3.07 4.65 5.51
CA ASP A 403 -3.99 4.95 4.40
C ASP A 403 -4.37 3.73 3.53
N LEU A 404 -4.51 2.54 4.15
CA LEU A 404 -4.73 1.26 3.42
C LEU A 404 -6.05 1.19 2.61
N GLY A 405 -6.97 2.12 2.84
CA GLY A 405 -8.28 2.11 2.20
C GLY A 405 -9.21 1.04 2.78
N ALA A 406 -9.38 -0.08 2.09
CA ALA A 406 -10.22 -1.19 2.57
C ALA A 406 -9.58 -1.90 3.79
N PRO A 407 -10.36 -2.58 4.65
CA PRO A 407 -9.81 -3.42 5.71
C PRO A 407 -8.87 -4.49 5.15
N VAL A 408 -7.74 -4.72 5.83
CA VAL A 408 -6.74 -5.73 5.48
C VAL A 408 -6.61 -6.75 6.61
N THR A 409 -6.37 -8.02 6.25
CA THR A 409 -6.08 -9.08 7.22
C THR A 409 -4.60 -9.45 7.20
N LEU A 410 -3.96 -9.47 8.37
CA LEU A 410 -2.55 -9.82 8.58
C LEU A 410 -2.42 -10.86 9.69
N ALA A 411 -1.38 -11.68 9.64
CA ALA A 411 -0.95 -12.47 10.79
C ALA A 411 0.03 -11.63 11.60
N GLY A 412 -0.21 -11.44 12.89
CA GLY A 412 0.72 -10.76 13.78
C GLY A 412 2.03 -11.54 13.93
N ALA A 413 2.02 -12.86 13.76
CA ALA A 413 3.25 -13.68 13.65
C ALA A 413 4.12 -13.35 12.42
N ASN A 414 3.58 -12.66 11.42
CA ASN A 414 4.33 -12.18 10.26
C ASN A 414 4.86 -10.75 10.45
N LEU A 415 4.59 -10.11 11.60
CA LEU A 415 5.13 -8.82 12.00
C LEU A 415 6.21 -9.09 13.05
N VAL A 416 7.44 -9.27 12.58
CA VAL A 416 8.56 -9.77 13.37
C VAL A 416 9.53 -8.63 13.65
N ASN A 417 10.07 -8.59 14.88
CA ASN A 417 11.12 -7.64 15.29
C ASN A 417 10.77 -6.18 14.99
N TRP A 418 9.68 -5.68 15.58
CA TRP A 418 9.29 -4.28 15.47
C TRP A 418 9.17 -3.65 16.85
N GLU A 419 10.03 -2.70 17.20
CA GLU A 419 9.86 -1.89 18.41
C GLU A 419 8.56 -1.09 18.33
N ILE A 420 8.27 -0.56 17.14
CA ILE A 420 7.15 0.33 16.88
C ILE A 420 6.29 -0.21 15.73
N ILE A 421 5.00 -0.40 16.00
CA ILE A 421 3.98 -0.63 14.97
C ILE A 421 2.95 0.49 15.04
N ARG A 422 2.75 1.24 13.94
CA ARG A 422 1.79 2.34 13.83
C ARG A 422 0.70 2.03 12.82
N LEU A 423 -0.54 2.23 13.22
CA LEU A 423 -1.70 2.22 12.33
C LEU A 423 -2.15 3.66 12.11
N GLU A 424 -2.01 4.21 10.90
CA GLU A 424 -2.39 5.58 10.56
C GLU A 424 -3.50 5.62 9.51
N ASN A 425 -4.74 5.97 9.89
CA ASN A 425 -5.91 5.89 9.01
C ASN A 425 -6.02 4.51 8.32
N ALA A 426 -5.77 3.44 9.09
CA ALA A 426 -5.67 2.07 8.60
C ALA A 426 -6.61 1.12 9.36
N ARG A 427 -7.23 0.17 8.66
CA ARG A 427 -8.11 -0.85 9.24
C ARG A 427 -7.46 -2.23 9.08
N VAL A 428 -7.04 -2.82 10.19
CA VAL A 428 -6.30 -4.07 10.23
C VAL A 428 -7.04 -5.09 11.08
N ALA A 429 -7.25 -6.29 10.56
CA ALA A 429 -7.73 -7.45 11.31
C ALA A 429 -6.59 -8.46 11.46
N LEU A 430 -6.37 -8.97 12.67
CA LEU A 430 -5.41 -10.04 12.90
C LEU A 430 -6.05 -11.41 12.63
N SER A 431 -5.39 -12.24 11.85
CA SER A 431 -5.83 -13.63 11.57
C SER A 431 -5.41 -14.63 12.64
N ASP A 432 -4.48 -14.24 13.50
CA ASP A 432 -3.95 -15.01 14.62
C ASP A 432 -4.06 -14.20 15.92
N SER A 433 -3.46 -14.71 16.98
CA SER A 433 -3.60 -14.13 18.33
C SER A 433 -2.30 -13.61 18.91
N ALA A 434 -1.20 -13.55 18.16
CA ALA A 434 0.09 -13.11 18.67
C ALA A 434 0.54 -11.82 17.99
N LEU A 435 1.01 -10.87 18.78
CA LEU A 435 1.69 -9.68 18.28
C LEU A 435 2.79 -9.31 19.28
N THR A 436 3.97 -8.95 18.79
CA THR A 436 5.10 -8.56 19.63
C THR A 436 5.57 -7.19 19.21
N THR A 437 5.76 -6.31 20.19
CA THR A 437 6.28 -4.94 20.03
C THR A 437 7.15 -4.56 21.22
N GLY A 438 7.81 -3.39 21.17
CA GLY A 438 8.62 -2.90 22.27
C GLY A 438 7.82 -2.57 23.54
N SER A 439 8.53 -2.59 24.68
CA SER A 439 7.95 -2.41 26.02
C SER A 439 8.54 -1.22 26.79
N GLU A 440 9.58 -0.60 26.24
CA GLU A 440 10.23 0.59 26.71
C GLU A 440 9.39 1.85 26.42
N SER A 441 9.76 2.96 27.05
CA SER A 441 9.06 4.22 26.87
C SER A 441 9.01 4.63 25.39
N ALA A 442 7.82 5.01 24.92
CA ALA A 442 7.54 5.42 23.53
C ALA A 442 7.62 4.33 22.46
N LEU A 443 7.83 3.06 22.84
CA LEU A 443 7.72 1.90 21.94
C LEU A 443 6.37 1.21 22.11
N GLY A 444 6.01 0.33 21.18
CA GLY A 444 4.79 -0.47 21.22
C GLY A 444 3.91 -0.36 19.98
N LEU A 445 2.68 -0.83 20.13
CA LEU A 445 1.61 -0.68 19.15
C LEU A 445 0.89 0.66 19.33
N PHE A 446 0.72 1.43 18.24
CA PHE A 446 -0.01 2.69 18.22
C PHE A 446 -1.19 2.64 17.25
N ILE A 447 -2.40 2.88 17.77
CA ILE A 447 -3.64 2.97 16.99
C ILE A 447 -4.04 4.45 16.90
N ASP A 448 -3.64 5.11 15.81
CA ASP A 448 -3.86 6.54 15.59
C ASP A 448 -5.32 6.88 15.16
N PRO A 449 -5.70 8.17 15.09
CA PRO A 449 -7.07 8.55 14.72
C PRO A 449 -7.52 7.96 13.39
N ARG A 450 -8.78 7.48 13.33
CA ARG A 450 -9.40 6.79 12.18
C ARG A 450 -8.82 5.41 11.88
N SER A 451 -7.92 4.90 12.71
CA SER A 451 -7.42 3.53 12.60
C SER A 451 -8.25 2.55 13.42
N THR A 452 -8.25 1.30 12.99
CA THR A 452 -8.88 0.19 13.72
C THR A 452 -7.98 -1.03 13.71
N LEU A 453 -7.76 -1.61 14.90
CA LEU A 453 -7.24 -2.96 15.05
C LEU A 453 -8.38 -3.88 15.51
N THR A 454 -8.62 -4.96 14.77
CA THR A 454 -9.60 -5.99 15.13
C THR A 454 -8.89 -7.30 15.45
N ALA A 455 -9.07 -7.78 16.67
CA ALA A 455 -8.65 -9.11 17.08
C ALA A 455 -9.83 -10.09 17.01
N GLY A 456 -9.52 -11.38 16.79
CA GLY A 456 -10.50 -12.46 16.89
C GLY A 456 -10.88 -12.78 18.34
N ALA A 457 -10.95 -14.07 18.65
CA ALA A 457 -11.27 -14.53 20.01
C ALA A 457 -10.15 -14.27 21.03
N ALA A 458 -8.92 -14.00 20.59
CA ALA A 458 -7.85 -13.65 21.49
C ALA A 458 -6.80 -12.76 20.83
N LEU A 459 -6.13 -11.96 21.66
CA LEU A 459 -4.88 -11.27 21.35
C LEU A 459 -3.95 -11.39 22.56
N ALA A 460 -2.73 -11.84 22.33
CA ALA A 460 -1.60 -11.78 23.25
C ALA A 460 -0.59 -10.81 22.66
N LEU A 461 -0.73 -9.52 23.02
CA LEU A 461 0.24 -8.49 22.69
C LEU A 461 1.36 -8.51 23.74
N THR A 462 2.57 -8.85 23.30
CA THR A 462 3.78 -8.64 24.08
C THR A 462 4.30 -7.23 23.81
N GLY A 463 4.40 -6.40 24.84
CA GLY A 463 4.83 -5.00 24.72
C GLY A 463 3.76 -4.00 25.15
N ASN A 464 4.02 -2.72 24.85
CA ASN A 464 3.10 -1.62 25.15
C ASN A 464 2.05 -1.46 24.05
N ALA A 465 0.92 -0.83 24.41
CA ALA A 465 -0.04 -0.34 23.44
C ALA A 465 -0.51 1.08 23.77
N SER A 466 -0.83 1.83 22.73
CA SER A 466 -1.52 3.11 22.81
C SER A 466 -2.70 3.12 21.84
N VAL A 467 -3.89 3.40 22.37
CA VAL A 467 -5.07 3.73 21.58
C VAL A 467 -5.25 5.23 21.70
N HIS A 468 -4.84 5.98 20.69
CA HIS A 468 -4.93 7.44 20.67
C HIS A 468 -6.38 7.92 20.45
N PRO A 469 -6.69 9.20 20.75
CA PRO A 469 -8.03 9.74 20.53
C PRO A 469 -8.53 9.51 19.10
N GLY A 470 -9.69 8.87 18.95
CA GLY A 470 -10.27 8.53 17.65
C GLY A 470 -9.70 7.27 16.99
N GLY A 471 -8.76 6.57 17.63
CA GLY A 471 -8.38 5.19 17.32
C GLY A 471 -9.34 4.18 17.97
N LEU A 472 -9.45 2.98 17.40
CA LEU A 472 -10.37 1.94 17.84
C LEU A 472 -9.69 0.56 17.92
N PHE A 473 -9.79 -0.10 19.06
CA PHE A 473 -9.49 -1.52 19.22
C PHE A 473 -10.80 -2.31 19.35
N ILE A 474 -10.95 -3.42 18.63
CA ILE A 474 -12.13 -4.29 18.65
C ILE A 474 -11.73 -5.71 19.06
N GLY A 475 -12.37 -6.24 20.09
CA GLY A 475 -12.31 -7.65 20.47
C GLY A 475 -13.56 -8.42 20.05
N ASN A 476 -13.43 -9.44 19.20
CA ASN A 476 -14.54 -10.29 18.76
C ASN A 476 -14.52 -11.68 19.43
N GLY A 477 -14.70 -11.69 20.75
CA GLY A 477 -14.58 -12.85 21.63
C GLY A 477 -15.82 -13.70 21.82
N ALA A 478 -16.99 -13.18 21.43
CA ALA A 478 -18.29 -13.82 21.63
C ALA A 478 -18.54 -14.25 23.10
N GLY A 479 -18.10 -13.43 24.07
CA GLY A 479 -18.23 -13.66 25.51
C GLY A 479 -17.15 -14.54 26.14
N ALA A 480 -16.11 -14.92 25.39
CA ALA A 480 -14.95 -15.66 25.87
C ALA A 480 -13.60 -15.07 25.43
N GLY A 481 -13.63 -13.85 24.91
CA GLY A 481 -12.49 -13.11 24.38
C GLY A 481 -11.41 -12.87 25.43
N GLN A 482 -10.15 -13.02 25.04
CA GLN A 482 -9.00 -12.73 25.92
C GLN A 482 -8.00 -11.82 25.20
N TYR A 483 -7.85 -10.59 25.69
CA TYR A 483 -7.02 -9.55 25.08
C TYR A 483 -5.98 -9.06 26.08
N LEU A 484 -4.75 -9.56 25.97
CA LEU A 484 -3.63 -9.19 26.82
C LEU A 484 -2.77 -8.12 26.15
N VAL A 485 -2.45 -7.08 26.92
CA VAL A 485 -1.30 -6.19 26.72
C VAL A 485 -0.32 -6.47 27.85
N SER A 486 0.83 -7.08 27.55
CA SER A 486 1.74 -7.59 28.58
C SER A 486 2.43 -6.49 29.39
N ALA A 487 2.52 -5.27 28.84
CA ALA A 487 3.12 -4.10 29.50
C ALA A 487 2.07 -3.00 29.72
N GLN A 488 2.39 -1.75 29.38
CA GLN A 488 1.52 -0.60 29.66
C GLN A 488 0.48 -0.39 28.55
N LEU A 489 -0.68 0.13 28.92
CA LEU A 489 -1.72 0.55 27.97
C LEU A 489 -2.05 2.03 28.19
N ASP A 490 -1.82 2.86 27.16
CA ASP A 490 -2.37 4.21 27.09
C ASP A 490 -3.70 4.18 26.33
N HIS A 491 -4.81 4.38 27.04
CA HIS A 491 -6.17 4.26 26.55
C HIS A 491 -6.84 5.64 26.49
N GLN A 492 -6.61 6.36 25.39
CA GLN A 492 -7.21 7.68 25.11
C GLN A 492 -8.29 7.63 24.01
N GLY A 493 -8.40 6.51 23.28
CA GLY A 493 -9.39 6.26 22.24
C GLY A 493 -10.44 5.23 22.66
N ASN A 494 -10.88 4.38 21.73
CA ASN A 494 -12.00 3.46 21.97
C ASN A 494 -11.52 2.00 22.05
N ILE A 495 -12.00 1.27 23.04
CA ILE A 495 -11.91 -0.19 23.14
C ILE A 495 -13.33 -0.74 23.12
N ALA A 496 -13.66 -1.55 22.13
CA ALA A 496 -14.99 -2.13 21.94
C ALA A 496 -14.95 -3.65 22.12
N LEU A 497 -15.60 -4.13 23.18
CA LEU A 497 -15.86 -5.54 23.46
C LEU A 497 -17.33 -5.91 23.23
N GLY A 498 -18.19 -4.91 23.03
CA GLY A 498 -19.65 -5.04 22.84
C GLY A 498 -20.07 -5.81 21.60
N ASN A 499 -19.86 -7.12 21.58
CA ASN A 499 -20.20 -8.04 20.49
C ASN A 499 -21.55 -8.77 20.68
N GLY A 500 -22.33 -8.35 21.68
CA GLY A 500 -23.62 -8.88 22.07
C GLY A 500 -23.56 -9.99 23.12
N ALA A 501 -22.39 -10.33 23.65
CA ALA A 501 -22.18 -11.40 24.62
C ALA A 501 -21.20 -10.98 25.72
N ALA A 502 -21.67 -11.00 26.96
CA ALA A 502 -20.85 -10.70 28.12
C ALA A 502 -19.85 -11.83 28.44
N GLY A 503 -18.62 -11.46 28.76
CA GLY A 503 -17.59 -12.35 29.32
C GLY A 503 -16.17 -12.12 28.76
N ASP A 504 -16.00 -11.23 27.79
CA ASP A 504 -14.70 -10.89 27.23
C ASP A 504 -13.81 -10.17 28.27
N VAL A 505 -12.49 -10.36 28.20
CA VAL A 505 -11.55 -9.78 29.16
C VAL A 505 -10.41 -9.08 28.45
N VAL A 506 -10.20 -7.80 28.77
CA VAL A 506 -8.97 -7.07 28.47
C VAL A 506 -8.08 -7.08 29.72
N THR A 507 -6.83 -7.51 29.58
CA THR A 507 -5.84 -7.55 30.66
C THR A 507 -4.65 -6.64 30.32
N VAL A 508 -4.30 -5.75 31.23
CA VAL A 508 -3.12 -4.87 31.16
C VAL A 508 -2.09 -5.32 32.20
N GLY A 509 -0.88 -5.60 31.74
CA GLY A 509 0.16 -6.24 32.55
C GLY A 509 0.80 -5.35 33.59
N THR A 510 1.00 -4.06 33.30
CA THR A 510 1.67 -3.13 34.24
C THR A 510 0.76 -2.01 34.70
N TYR A 511 0.51 -0.98 33.89
CA TYR A 511 -0.37 0.12 34.29
C TYR A 511 -1.20 0.62 33.10
N LEU A 512 -2.36 1.18 33.44
CA LEU A 512 -3.29 1.80 32.51
C LEU A 512 -3.25 3.31 32.69
N THR A 513 -3.08 4.04 31.59
CA THR A 513 -3.40 5.48 31.54
C THR A 513 -4.75 5.63 30.84
N GLY A 514 -5.80 6.02 31.58
CA GLY A 514 -7.17 6.14 31.06
C GLY A 514 -7.46 7.48 30.38
N GLY A 515 -8.66 7.64 29.85
CA GLY A 515 -9.11 8.85 29.13
C GLY A 515 -9.96 8.59 27.90
N GLY A 516 -10.05 7.32 27.49
CA GLY A 516 -10.87 6.83 26.38
C GLY A 516 -12.21 6.23 26.78
N HIS A 517 -12.86 5.57 25.82
CA HIS A 517 -14.13 4.85 26.00
C HIS A 517 -13.91 3.33 25.97
N LEU A 518 -14.48 2.64 26.94
CA LEU A 518 -14.51 1.18 27.04
C LEU A 518 -15.96 0.71 26.91
N ALA A 519 -16.32 0.15 25.75
CA ALA A 519 -17.63 -0.43 25.51
C ALA A 519 -17.65 -1.91 25.87
N ILE A 520 -18.59 -2.28 26.75
CA ILE A 520 -18.73 -3.62 27.33
C ILE A 520 -20.17 -4.11 27.26
N ASP A 521 -20.32 -5.41 27.10
CA ASP A 521 -21.56 -6.12 27.33
C ASP A 521 -21.66 -6.57 28.79
N THR A 522 -22.80 -6.30 29.40
CA THR A 522 -23.10 -6.73 30.77
C THR A 522 -24.49 -7.33 30.82
N VAL A 523 -24.63 -8.51 31.42
CA VAL A 523 -25.93 -9.04 31.82
C VAL A 523 -26.40 -8.23 33.03
N LEU A 524 -27.26 -7.22 32.80
CA LEU A 524 -27.79 -6.38 33.88
C LEU A 524 -28.79 -7.20 34.73
N ALA A 525 -28.30 -7.87 35.77
CA ALA A 525 -29.09 -8.64 36.72
C ALA A 525 -28.52 -8.49 38.15
N GLY A 526 -28.44 -9.56 38.93
CA GLY A 526 -28.01 -9.51 40.34
C GLY A 526 -26.48 -9.47 40.50
N ASP A 527 -26.03 -9.59 41.74
CA ASP A 527 -24.61 -9.66 42.09
C ASP A 527 -23.87 -10.73 41.27
N GLY A 528 -22.65 -10.38 40.81
CA GLY A 528 -21.79 -11.32 40.09
C GLY A 528 -22.29 -11.74 38.69
N SER A 529 -23.27 -11.04 38.13
CA SER A 529 -23.71 -11.28 36.74
C SER A 529 -22.55 -11.18 35.75
N ALA A 530 -22.64 -11.90 34.63
CA ALA A 530 -21.60 -11.88 33.61
C ALA A 530 -21.45 -10.48 33.01
N SER A 531 -20.21 -10.06 32.82
CA SER A 531 -19.84 -8.83 32.13
C SER A 531 -18.55 -9.06 31.38
N ASP A 532 -18.34 -8.32 30.31
CA ASP A 532 -16.99 -8.05 29.87
C ASP A 532 -16.25 -7.26 30.95
N ARG A 533 -14.93 -7.46 31.03
CA ARG A 533 -14.12 -6.95 32.12
C ARG A 533 -12.81 -6.35 31.64
N LEU A 534 -12.38 -5.34 32.37
CA LEU A 534 -11.01 -4.83 32.33
C LEU A 534 -10.26 -5.30 33.57
N VAL A 535 -9.06 -5.85 33.38
CA VAL A 535 -8.16 -6.25 34.45
C VAL A 535 -6.85 -5.47 34.30
N VAL A 536 -6.47 -4.72 35.32
CA VAL A 536 -5.20 -3.98 35.38
C VAL A 536 -4.35 -4.56 36.50
N ASN A 537 -3.22 -5.15 36.14
CA ASN A 537 -2.36 -5.86 37.10
C ASN A 537 -1.49 -4.94 37.96
N GLY A 538 -1.37 -3.65 37.62
CA GLY A 538 -0.78 -2.63 38.48
C GLY A 538 -1.66 -1.39 38.55
N ASP A 539 -1.07 -0.21 38.36
CA ASP A 539 -1.73 1.06 38.68
C ASP A 539 -2.65 1.57 37.55
N VAL A 540 -3.68 2.32 37.93
CA VAL A 540 -4.49 3.13 37.01
C VAL A 540 -4.16 4.61 37.19
N ARG A 541 -4.01 5.32 36.09
CA ARG A 541 -3.77 6.77 36.03
C ARG A 541 -4.87 7.44 35.20
N ILE A 542 -5.29 8.62 35.61
CA ILE A 542 -6.20 9.46 34.81
C ILE A 542 -5.33 10.18 33.77
N GLY A 543 -5.56 9.93 32.49
CA GLY A 543 -4.81 10.57 31.40
C GLY A 543 -5.39 11.93 31.01
N SER A 544 -4.88 12.48 29.92
CA SER A 544 -5.23 13.82 29.45
C SER A 544 -6.67 13.91 28.92
N GLY A 545 -7.26 12.79 28.48
CA GLY A 545 -8.68 12.69 28.12
C GLY A 545 -9.65 12.70 29.32
N GLY A 546 -9.13 12.62 30.54
CA GLY A 546 -9.93 12.51 31.76
C GLY A 546 -10.13 11.07 32.22
N PRO A 547 -11.25 10.73 32.88
CA PRO A 547 -11.53 9.38 33.32
C PRO A 547 -11.87 8.47 32.14
N THR A 548 -11.61 7.17 32.27
CA THR A 548 -12.11 6.19 31.29
C THR A 548 -13.63 6.11 31.38
N VAL A 549 -14.31 6.31 30.27
CA VAL A 549 -15.75 6.23 30.15
C VAL A 549 -16.15 4.78 29.86
N ILE A 550 -16.93 4.17 30.74
CA ILE A 550 -17.47 2.81 30.55
C ILE A 550 -18.85 2.91 29.92
N GLU A 551 -19.00 2.34 28.73
CA GLU A 551 -20.25 2.24 27.98
C GLU A 551 -20.83 0.84 28.15
N VAL A 552 -21.96 0.74 28.84
CA VAL A 552 -22.57 -0.55 29.20
C VAL A 552 -23.72 -0.86 28.25
N THR A 553 -23.63 -2.00 27.56
CA THR A 553 -24.72 -2.57 26.76
C THR A 553 -25.34 -3.74 27.52
N ASN A 554 -26.67 -3.77 27.64
CA ASN A 554 -27.35 -4.86 28.34
C ASN A 554 -27.38 -6.14 27.47
N ALA A 555 -26.62 -7.16 27.86
CA ALA A 555 -26.59 -8.47 27.23
C ALA A 555 -27.75 -9.37 27.73
N ASN A 556 -28.99 -8.91 27.51
CA ASN A 556 -30.23 -9.63 27.87
C ASN A 556 -30.44 -9.87 29.38
N GLY A 557 -29.89 -9.01 30.24
CA GLY A 557 -30.21 -9.00 31.67
C GLY A 557 -31.65 -8.54 31.93
N ALA A 558 -32.34 -9.16 32.88
CA ALA A 558 -33.72 -8.86 33.24
C ALA A 558 -33.88 -7.74 34.29
N GLY A 559 -32.78 -7.29 34.89
CA GLY A 559 -32.75 -6.42 36.05
C GLY A 559 -32.96 -7.18 37.36
N ALA A 560 -32.13 -6.87 38.36
CA ALA A 560 -32.30 -7.28 39.75
C ALA A 560 -31.55 -6.30 40.65
N GLU A 561 -31.80 -6.36 41.97
CA GLU A 561 -30.94 -5.65 42.93
C GLU A 561 -29.57 -6.32 42.98
N ALA A 562 -28.53 -5.50 42.98
CA ALA A 562 -27.14 -5.94 43.00
C ALA A 562 -26.33 -5.09 44.00
N PRO A 563 -26.58 -5.25 45.32
CA PRO A 563 -25.87 -4.49 46.36
C PRO A 563 -24.39 -4.88 46.49
N GLY A 564 -24.03 -6.13 46.18
CA GLY A 564 -22.65 -6.59 46.05
C GLY A 564 -22.00 -6.18 44.72
N GLY A 565 -22.83 -5.97 43.69
CA GLY A 565 -22.47 -5.41 42.40
C GLY A 565 -22.00 -6.42 41.36
N ILE A 566 -21.97 -5.95 40.11
CA ILE A 566 -21.42 -6.64 38.94
C ILE A 566 -20.02 -6.09 38.68
N LEU A 567 -19.00 -6.94 38.76
CA LEU A 567 -17.60 -6.53 38.60
C LEU A 567 -17.31 -6.14 37.14
N LEU A 568 -16.86 -4.91 36.92
CA LEU A 568 -16.46 -4.42 35.60
C LEU A 568 -14.94 -4.25 35.47
N VAL A 569 -14.30 -3.72 36.52
CA VAL A 569 -12.86 -3.44 36.51
C VAL A 569 -12.20 -4.02 37.74
N THR A 570 -11.18 -4.84 37.51
CA THR A 570 -10.24 -5.29 38.54
C THR A 570 -8.96 -4.46 38.44
N VAL A 571 -8.51 -3.89 39.56
CA VAL A 571 -7.23 -3.19 39.66
C VAL A 571 -6.43 -3.79 40.81
N ASN A 572 -5.26 -4.34 40.49
CA ASN A 572 -4.39 -4.97 41.48
C ASN A 572 -3.35 -4.01 42.08
N GLY A 573 -3.22 -2.79 41.53
CA GLY A 573 -2.44 -1.68 42.08
C GLY A 573 -3.30 -0.52 42.60
N ALA A 574 -2.81 0.70 42.48
CA ALA A 574 -3.52 1.91 42.88
C ALA A 574 -4.62 2.29 41.87
N SER A 575 -5.83 2.56 42.36
CA SER A 575 -6.95 3.08 41.55
C SER A 575 -7.44 4.42 42.13
N PRO A 576 -7.13 5.56 41.50
CA PRO A 576 -7.63 6.86 41.93
C PRO A 576 -9.16 6.94 41.91
N ALA A 577 -9.72 7.72 42.84
CA ALA A 577 -11.14 8.03 42.82
C ALA A 577 -11.51 8.79 41.54
N GLY A 578 -12.61 8.37 40.91
CA GLY A 578 -13.05 8.92 39.64
C GLY A 578 -12.21 8.48 38.43
N ALA A 579 -11.35 7.46 38.53
CA ALA A 579 -10.61 6.94 37.38
C ALA A 579 -11.52 6.36 36.27
N PHE A 580 -12.71 5.91 36.65
CA PHE A 580 -13.74 5.41 35.73
C PHE A 580 -15.08 6.09 36.00
N VAL A 581 -15.85 6.31 34.94
CA VAL A 581 -17.21 6.88 34.98
C VAL A 581 -18.12 6.13 34.01
N LEU A 582 -19.45 6.17 34.21
CA LEU A 582 -20.38 5.65 33.21
C LEU A 582 -20.62 6.67 32.10
N GLY A 583 -20.62 6.19 30.85
CA GLY A 583 -20.95 7.00 29.67
C GLY A 583 -22.43 7.33 29.52
N GLY A 584 -23.30 6.61 30.24
CA GLY A 584 -24.75 6.83 30.23
C GLY A 584 -25.45 6.03 31.32
N PRO A 585 -26.76 6.28 31.52
CA PRO A 585 -27.55 5.54 32.50
C PRO A 585 -27.67 4.07 32.08
N ALA A 586 -27.28 3.15 32.97
CA ALA A 586 -27.51 1.72 32.81
C ALA A 586 -28.81 1.34 33.55
N THR A 587 -29.89 1.10 32.82
CA THR A 587 -31.22 0.85 33.40
C THR A 587 -31.94 -0.30 32.72
N VAL A 588 -32.61 -1.15 33.49
CA VAL A 588 -33.48 -2.21 32.95
C VAL A 588 -34.63 -2.52 33.91
N ASN A 589 -35.87 -2.54 33.42
CA ASN A 589 -37.07 -2.92 34.19
C ASN A 589 -37.21 -2.25 35.58
N GLY A 590 -36.88 -0.96 35.67
CA GLY A 590 -36.95 -0.19 36.93
C GLY A 590 -35.74 -0.36 37.85
N TYR A 591 -34.74 -1.12 37.45
CA TYR A 591 -33.44 -1.17 38.13
C TYR A 591 -32.49 -0.14 37.51
N VAL A 592 -31.91 0.71 38.35
CA VAL A 592 -30.91 1.69 37.95
C VAL A 592 -29.56 1.23 38.49
N TYR A 593 -28.61 1.03 37.59
CA TYR A 593 -27.25 0.63 37.90
C TYR A 593 -26.35 1.87 37.93
N ALA A 594 -25.59 2.01 39.01
CA ALA A 594 -24.59 3.04 39.22
C ALA A 594 -23.21 2.40 39.37
N LEU A 595 -22.18 3.07 38.85
CA LEU A 595 -20.81 2.63 39.00
C LEU A 595 -20.25 3.10 40.35
N GLU A 596 -19.78 2.15 41.14
CA GLU A 596 -19.18 2.39 42.45
C GLU A 596 -17.81 1.75 42.57
N GLN A 597 -16.88 2.49 43.17
CA GLN A 597 -15.56 1.98 43.52
C GLN A 597 -15.61 1.29 44.90
N VAL A 598 -15.14 0.03 44.97
CA VAL A 598 -15.02 -0.74 46.22
C VAL A 598 -13.57 -1.23 46.34
N GLY A 599 -12.81 -0.62 47.25
CA GLY A 599 -11.36 -0.80 47.27
C GLY A 599 -10.75 -0.26 45.96
N PRO A 600 -9.85 -1.00 45.30
CA PRO A 600 -9.31 -0.60 44.00
C PRO A 600 -10.22 -0.97 42.81
N ASN A 601 -11.25 -1.80 43.02
CA ASN A 601 -12.08 -2.36 41.97
C ASN A 601 -13.37 -1.56 41.73
N TRP A 602 -14.00 -1.76 40.56
CA TRP A 602 -15.19 -1.03 40.15
C TRP A 602 -16.35 -1.95 39.78
N TYR A 603 -17.52 -1.66 40.34
CA TYR A 603 -18.72 -2.48 40.25
C TYR A 603 -19.91 -1.65 39.78
N LEU A 604 -20.78 -2.26 38.97
CA LEU A 604 -22.15 -1.76 38.80
C LEU A 604 -23.02 -2.28 39.93
N LYS A 605 -23.50 -1.39 40.78
CA LYS A 605 -24.50 -1.72 41.81
C LYS A 605 -25.85 -1.18 41.39
N SER A 606 -26.90 -1.94 41.67
CA SER A 606 -28.26 -1.49 41.35
C SER A 606 -29.12 -1.32 42.58
N THR A 607 -30.04 -0.36 42.46
CA THR A 607 -31.19 -0.21 43.32
C THR A 607 -32.44 -0.28 42.48
N LYS A 608 -33.53 -0.79 43.07
CA LYS A 608 -34.83 -0.73 42.43
C LYS A 608 -35.43 0.66 42.62
N VAL A 609 -35.86 1.28 41.52
CA VAL A 609 -36.66 2.49 41.54
C VAL A 609 -38.11 2.10 41.33
N ASP A 610 -38.99 2.53 42.23
CA ASP A 610 -40.42 2.33 42.11
C ASP A 610 -40.96 3.21 40.96
N LEU A 611 -41.18 2.58 39.81
CA LEU A 611 -41.79 3.22 38.65
C LEU A 611 -43.27 3.51 38.92
N LEU A 612 -43.74 4.68 38.48
CA LEU A 612 -45.12 5.10 38.67
C LEU A 612 -46.05 4.34 37.72
N PRO A 613 -47.19 3.80 38.20
CA PRO A 613 -48.18 3.21 37.31
C PRO A 613 -48.82 4.30 36.44
N GLN A 614 -49.22 3.92 35.23
CA GLN A 614 -49.96 4.80 34.31
C GLN A 614 -51.11 4.04 33.65
N THR A 615 -52.10 4.80 33.18
CA THR A 615 -53.27 4.27 32.48
C THR A 615 -53.42 4.95 31.13
N ILE A 616 -54.00 4.23 30.17
CA ILE A 616 -54.39 4.75 28.86
C ILE A 616 -55.90 5.02 28.88
N SER A 617 -56.34 6.06 28.19
CA SER A 617 -57.76 6.31 27.94
C SER A 617 -57.95 6.80 26.52
N PHE A 618 -58.91 6.22 25.80
CA PHE A 618 -59.37 6.79 24.53
C PHE A 618 -60.07 8.12 24.83
N THR A 619 -59.66 9.17 24.14
CA THR A 619 -60.26 10.51 24.23
C THR A 619 -61.23 10.78 23.09
N SER A 620 -61.24 9.92 22.07
CA SER A 620 -62.19 9.93 20.97
C SER A 620 -63.33 8.92 21.20
N THR A 621 -64.52 9.26 20.69
CA THR A 621 -65.70 8.37 20.71
C THR A 621 -66.00 7.88 19.29
N PRO A 622 -66.24 6.57 19.07
CA PRO A 622 -66.61 6.07 17.75
C PRO A 622 -67.86 6.76 17.19
N PRO A 623 -68.00 6.91 15.86
CA PRO A 623 -69.19 7.51 15.24
C PRO A 623 -70.47 6.74 15.60
N ALA A 624 -71.62 7.43 15.65
CA ALA A 624 -72.90 6.80 15.97
C ALA A 624 -73.36 5.75 14.93
N ALA A 625 -72.89 5.88 13.67
CA ALA A 625 -73.16 4.93 12.60
C ALA A 625 -71.86 4.65 11.81
N PRO A 626 -70.92 3.88 12.38
CA PRO A 626 -69.72 3.45 11.67
C PRO A 626 -70.14 2.50 10.54
N GLY A 627 -69.70 2.77 9.32
CA GLY A 627 -70.08 1.94 8.18
C GLY A 627 -69.09 2.01 7.03
N VAL A 628 -69.06 0.94 6.24
CA VAL A 628 -68.23 0.87 5.03
C VAL A 628 -68.70 1.96 4.06
N GLY A 629 -67.83 2.91 3.74
CA GLY A 629 -68.15 4.09 2.92
C GLY A 629 -68.77 5.28 3.66
N ALA A 630 -68.96 5.20 4.99
CA ALA A 630 -69.57 6.26 5.81
C ALA A 630 -68.57 7.34 6.32
N GLY A 631 -67.32 7.32 5.82
CA GLY A 631 -66.24 8.23 6.23
C GLY A 631 -65.17 7.56 7.10
N THR A 632 -64.35 8.36 7.77
CA THR A 632 -63.25 7.93 8.65
C THR A 632 -63.52 8.31 10.11
N TYR A 633 -62.86 7.63 11.04
CA TYR A 633 -62.89 7.97 12.46
C TYR A 633 -61.50 8.42 12.94
N ALA A 634 -61.38 9.63 13.48
CA ALA A 634 -60.14 10.10 14.09
C ALA A 634 -60.02 9.56 15.53
N ALA A 635 -59.29 8.46 15.69
CA ALA A 635 -59.04 7.85 16.99
C ALA A 635 -57.90 8.57 17.71
N SER A 636 -58.12 8.90 18.99
CA SER A 636 -57.12 9.48 19.87
C SER A 636 -57.18 8.83 21.25
N ALA A 637 -56.01 8.66 21.86
CA ALA A 637 -55.86 8.16 23.21
C ALA A 637 -54.74 8.93 23.91
N THR A 638 -54.84 9.03 25.24
CA THR A 638 -53.85 9.68 26.10
C THR A 638 -53.41 8.72 27.19
N ALA A 639 -52.14 8.80 27.59
CA ALA A 639 -51.62 8.14 28.78
C ALA A 639 -51.49 9.14 29.93
N THR A 640 -51.75 8.71 31.17
CA THR A 640 -51.59 9.58 32.36
C THR A 640 -50.13 10.01 32.60
N SER A 641 -49.17 9.31 32.01
CA SER A 641 -47.74 9.68 32.00
C SER A 641 -47.41 10.88 31.11
N GLY A 642 -48.30 11.22 30.17
CA GLY A 642 -48.02 12.17 29.08
C GLY A 642 -47.18 11.58 27.94
N LEU A 643 -46.78 10.30 28.01
CA LEU A 643 -46.04 9.63 26.93
C LEU A 643 -46.94 9.38 25.70
N PRO A 644 -46.38 9.39 24.47
CA PRO A 644 -47.13 9.10 23.25
C PRO A 644 -47.75 7.70 23.26
N VAL A 645 -49.04 7.61 22.87
CA VAL A 645 -49.78 6.35 22.76
C VAL A 645 -49.78 5.88 21.31
N THR A 646 -49.46 4.60 21.10
CA THR A 646 -49.53 3.97 19.78
C THR A 646 -50.88 3.29 19.61
N LEU A 647 -51.60 3.61 18.53
CA LEU A 647 -52.88 3.02 18.17
C LEU A 647 -52.72 2.03 17.02
N THR A 648 -53.24 0.81 17.19
CA THR A 648 -53.26 -0.25 16.16
C THR A 648 -54.66 -0.86 16.04
N SER A 649 -54.98 -1.42 14.87
CA SER A 649 -56.21 -2.22 14.71
C SER A 649 -55.88 -3.69 14.94
N THR A 650 -56.64 -4.36 15.81
CA THR A 650 -56.54 -5.82 15.98
C THR A 650 -57.47 -6.57 15.03
N THR A 651 -58.35 -5.86 14.32
CA THR A 651 -59.28 -6.38 13.31
C THR A 651 -59.07 -5.69 11.96
N PRO A 652 -57.89 -5.83 11.32
CA PRO A 652 -57.57 -5.13 10.07
C PRO A 652 -58.52 -5.46 8.90
N ALA A 653 -59.20 -6.61 8.93
CA ALA A 653 -60.23 -6.99 7.96
C ALA A 653 -61.55 -6.21 8.09
N VAL A 654 -61.78 -5.54 9.23
CA VAL A 654 -62.99 -4.72 9.49
C VAL A 654 -62.65 -3.24 9.46
N CYS A 655 -61.52 -2.85 10.05
CA CYS A 655 -61.05 -1.47 10.05
C CYS A 655 -59.52 -1.39 10.05
N THR A 656 -58.95 -0.45 9.30
CA THR A 656 -57.52 -0.14 9.29
C THR A 656 -57.27 1.19 10.01
N ILE A 657 -56.06 1.41 10.52
CA ILE A 657 -55.69 2.68 11.15
C ILE A 657 -54.33 3.17 10.64
N ALA A 658 -54.25 4.44 10.26
CA ALA A 658 -53.03 5.12 9.83
C ALA A 658 -53.03 6.57 10.35
N GLY A 659 -51.95 6.98 11.03
CA GLY A 659 -51.84 8.34 11.58
C GLY A 659 -52.99 8.76 12.50
N GLY A 660 -53.56 7.82 13.26
CA GLY A 660 -54.75 8.03 14.11
C GLY A 660 -56.08 8.01 13.35
N THR A 661 -56.08 7.94 12.02
CA THR A 661 -57.30 7.88 11.21
C THR A 661 -57.69 6.44 10.92
N VAL A 662 -58.87 6.05 11.37
CA VAL A 662 -59.48 4.74 11.20
C VAL A 662 -60.36 4.74 9.95
N THR A 663 -60.17 3.75 9.08
CA THR A 663 -60.94 3.53 7.86
C THR A 663 -61.71 2.22 7.96
N PHE A 664 -63.01 2.26 7.64
CA PHE A 664 -63.88 1.08 7.69
C PHE A 664 -63.83 0.31 6.37
N VAL A 665 -63.34 -0.93 6.41
CA VAL A 665 -63.09 -1.75 5.21
C VAL A 665 -63.99 -2.98 5.12
N GLY A 666 -64.64 -3.39 6.22
CA GLY A 666 -65.55 -4.53 6.26
C GLY A 666 -66.65 -4.37 7.31
N ILE A 667 -67.72 -5.14 7.17
CA ILE A 667 -68.77 -5.25 8.21
C ILE A 667 -68.28 -6.15 9.35
N GLY A 668 -68.64 -5.83 10.59
CA GLY A 668 -68.25 -6.60 11.77
C GLY A 668 -67.75 -5.73 12.92
N THR A 669 -67.16 -6.34 13.94
CA THR A 669 -66.59 -5.62 15.08
C THR A 669 -65.22 -5.04 14.72
N CYS A 670 -65.09 -3.71 14.78
CA CYS A 670 -63.80 -3.03 14.71
C CYS A 670 -63.24 -2.90 16.12
N THR A 671 -62.03 -3.41 16.35
CA THR A 671 -61.31 -3.29 17.62
C THR A 671 -59.98 -2.57 17.42
N LEU A 672 -59.80 -1.47 18.14
CA LEU A 672 -58.56 -0.71 18.21
C LEU A 672 -57.85 -1.00 19.53
N ALA A 673 -56.54 -1.19 19.49
CA ALA A 673 -55.68 -1.33 20.64
C ALA A 673 -54.85 -0.06 20.84
N ALA A 674 -54.87 0.47 22.06
CA ALA A 674 -54.01 1.56 22.49
C ALA A 674 -52.90 1.01 23.41
N ASN A 675 -51.64 1.29 23.05
CA ASN A 675 -50.45 0.77 23.72
C ASN A 675 -49.52 1.91 24.16
N GLN A 676 -48.96 1.80 25.36
CA GLN A 676 -47.94 2.71 25.87
C GLN A 676 -46.89 1.88 26.66
N PRO A 677 -45.65 1.75 26.18
CA PRO A 677 -44.62 0.86 26.74
C PRO A 677 -43.94 1.31 28.03
N GLY A 678 -44.23 2.49 28.58
CA GLY A 678 -43.52 3.06 29.72
C GLY A 678 -42.23 3.79 29.32
N ASP A 679 -41.49 4.20 30.36
CA ASP A 679 -40.14 4.75 30.29
C ASP A 679 -39.42 4.52 31.64
N ASN A 680 -38.34 5.25 31.90
CA ASN A 680 -37.59 5.16 33.15
C ASN A 680 -38.32 5.75 34.37
N THR A 681 -39.51 6.33 34.20
CA THR A 681 -40.34 6.91 35.26
C THR A 681 -41.66 6.14 35.43
N TYR A 682 -42.24 5.65 34.34
CA TYR A 682 -43.56 5.02 34.31
C TYR A 682 -43.51 3.57 33.86
N LEU A 683 -44.25 2.70 34.55
CA LEU A 683 -44.49 1.31 34.12
C LEU A 683 -45.22 1.27 32.78
N PRO A 684 -45.04 0.21 31.95
CA PRO A 684 -45.91 -0.02 30.79
C PRO A 684 -47.39 0.02 31.20
N ALA A 685 -48.21 0.77 30.46
CA ALA A 685 -49.63 0.83 30.74
C ALA A 685 -50.33 -0.44 30.27
N SER A 686 -51.36 -0.89 31.00
CA SER A 686 -52.23 -1.96 30.51
C SER A 686 -52.88 -1.56 29.18
N GLN A 687 -52.82 -2.44 28.18
CA GLN A 687 -53.42 -2.20 26.87
C GLN A 687 -54.93 -1.95 27.03
N VAL A 688 -55.43 -0.89 26.39
CA VAL A 688 -56.86 -0.55 26.38
C VAL A 688 -57.42 -0.79 24.99
N LEU A 689 -58.57 -1.46 24.93
CA LEU A 689 -59.27 -1.77 23.69
C LEU A 689 -60.51 -0.90 23.54
N GLN A 690 -60.75 -0.38 22.35
CA GLN A 690 -62.01 0.27 21.97
C GLN A 690 -62.65 -0.55 20.84
N SER A 691 -63.80 -1.16 21.13
CA SER A 691 -64.53 -1.99 20.16
C SER A 691 -65.90 -1.39 19.83
N PHE A 692 -66.28 -1.43 18.56
CA PHE A 692 -67.59 -0.96 18.09
C PHE A 692 -68.00 -1.70 16.81
N GLU A 693 -69.29 -1.71 16.52
CA GLU A 693 -69.85 -2.41 15.36
C GLU A 693 -69.82 -1.53 14.10
N VAL A 694 -69.23 -2.05 13.02
CA VAL A 694 -69.26 -1.46 11.69
C VAL A 694 -70.36 -2.13 10.87
N LYS A 695 -71.35 -1.35 10.44
CA LYS A 695 -72.51 -1.82 9.69
C LYS A 695 -72.36 -1.58 8.19
N GLY A 696 -73.14 -2.29 7.39
CA GLY A 696 -73.29 -1.97 5.97
C GLY A 696 -73.99 -0.62 5.80
N ALA A 697 -73.72 0.09 4.70
CA ALA A 697 -74.44 1.31 4.37
C ALA A 697 -75.96 1.05 4.39
N PRO A 698 -76.80 1.95 4.95
CA PRO A 698 -78.25 1.79 4.87
C PRO A 698 -78.65 1.70 3.40
N ASN A 699 -79.27 0.58 3.02
CA ASN A 699 -79.78 0.35 1.68
C ASN A 699 -80.85 1.42 1.38
N PRO A 700 -80.76 2.27 0.34
CA PRO A 700 -81.69 3.37 0.10
C PRO A 700 -83.14 2.96 -0.28
N GLY A 701 -83.58 1.73 0.01
CA GLY A 701 -84.81 1.15 -0.54
C GLY A 701 -85.72 0.42 0.44
N ALA A 702 -85.54 0.52 1.76
CA ALA A 702 -86.48 -0.07 2.72
C ALA A 702 -87.61 0.92 3.06
N ALA A 703 -88.76 0.75 2.39
CA ALA A 703 -89.99 1.49 2.62
C ALA A 703 -90.46 1.41 4.08
N THR A 704 -90.86 2.55 4.63
CA THR A 704 -91.50 2.64 5.94
C THR A 704 -92.89 1.97 5.92
N PRO A 705 -93.31 1.23 6.97
CA PRO A 705 -94.71 0.84 7.10
C PRO A 705 -95.57 2.07 7.36
N VAL A 706 -96.57 2.28 6.51
CA VAL A 706 -97.63 3.29 6.64
C VAL A 706 -98.45 3.00 7.91
N PRO A 707 -98.64 3.95 8.84
CA PRO A 707 -99.50 3.74 9.99
C PRO A 707 -100.97 3.78 9.57
N VAL A 708 -101.71 2.70 9.80
CA VAL A 708 -103.17 2.66 9.61
C VAL A 708 -103.82 3.27 10.85
N LEU A 709 -104.50 4.40 10.66
CA LEU A 709 -105.27 5.11 11.70
C LEU A 709 -106.41 4.22 12.21
N HIS A 710 -106.44 3.94 13.51
CA HIS A 710 -107.57 3.27 14.16
C HIS A 710 -108.65 4.31 14.53
N PRO A 711 -109.97 4.04 14.39
CA PRO A 711 -111.03 5.05 14.51
C PRO A 711 -111.27 5.62 15.93
N ALA A 712 -110.50 5.21 16.94
CA ALA A 712 -110.70 5.62 18.32
C ALA A 712 -109.90 6.88 18.74
N ALA A 713 -109.09 7.47 17.85
CA ALA A 713 -108.32 8.68 18.16
C ALA A 713 -109.06 10.01 17.86
N LEU A 714 -110.39 9.98 17.68
CA LEU A 714 -111.25 11.17 17.55
C LEU A 714 -112.01 11.53 18.85
N ALA A 715 -111.49 11.14 20.02
CA ALA A 715 -112.09 11.52 21.29
C ALA A 715 -111.05 11.59 22.42
N LEU A 716 -110.04 12.46 22.27
CA LEU A 716 -109.38 13.07 23.43
C LEU A 716 -108.80 14.47 23.08
N LEU A 717 -109.49 15.22 22.22
CA LEU A 717 -109.47 16.69 22.18
C LEU A 717 -110.76 17.17 22.84
N GLY A 718 -110.76 17.26 24.16
CA GLY A 718 -111.93 17.70 24.89
C GLY A 718 -111.81 17.56 26.40
N ALA A 719 -110.71 18.03 27.00
CA ALA A 719 -110.65 18.57 28.37
C ALA A 719 -109.20 18.61 28.85
N LEU A 720 -108.52 19.75 28.69
CA LEU A 720 -108.32 20.65 29.83
C LEU A 720 -107.63 21.94 29.34
N ALA A 721 -108.44 22.99 29.24
CA ALA A 721 -107.98 24.32 29.60
C ALA A 721 -107.64 24.32 31.11
N ALA A 722 -106.69 25.17 31.50
CA ALA A 722 -105.98 25.25 32.79
C ALA A 722 -104.88 24.17 32.89
N VAL A 723 -103.61 24.52 32.78
CA VAL A 723 -102.90 25.51 33.61
C VAL A 723 -101.80 26.19 32.77
N PHE A 724 -101.89 27.52 32.68
CA PHE A 724 -100.85 28.55 32.46
C PHE A 724 -99.43 28.07 32.05
N GLY A 725 -98.78 28.59 31.02
CA GLY A 725 -98.89 29.91 30.41
C GLY A 725 -97.52 30.61 30.39
N MET A 726 -97.13 31.05 29.19
CA MET A 726 -96.08 32.03 28.87
C MET A 726 -94.60 31.60 28.90
N GLY A 727 -94.03 31.53 27.70
CA GLY A 727 -92.68 32.02 27.49
C GLY A 727 -92.68 33.55 27.42
N ALA A 728 -91.63 34.17 27.96
CA ALA A 728 -91.15 35.46 27.48
C ALA A 728 -89.63 35.58 27.70
N LEU A 729 -88.97 35.81 26.57
CA LEU A 729 -87.61 36.26 26.32
C LEU A 729 -86.98 37.27 27.31
N ARG A 730 -85.65 37.14 27.41
CA ARG A 730 -84.58 38.18 27.43
C ARG A 730 -84.04 38.76 28.77
N ARG A 731 -82.72 38.49 28.94
CA ARG A 731 -81.55 39.37 29.18
C ARG A 731 -81.38 40.18 30.50
N ARG A 732 -80.21 39.92 31.13
CA ARG A 732 -79.20 40.81 31.77
C ARG A 732 -79.72 41.94 32.69
N GLU A 733 -79.51 41.90 34.02
CA GLU A 733 -78.30 42.21 34.86
C GLU A 733 -78.70 43.35 35.83
N PRO A 734 -77.91 43.83 36.84
CA PRO A 734 -76.97 43.22 37.80
C PRO A 734 -77.20 43.72 39.27
N ARG A 735 -76.22 43.46 40.17
CA ARG A 735 -76.02 43.93 41.57
C ARG A 735 -76.74 43.06 42.63
N ARG A 736 -76.11 42.64 43.72
CA ARG A 736 -74.89 43.08 44.41
C ARG A 736 -74.35 41.93 45.25
#